data_AF-A0AAU9I8J1-F1
#
_entry.id   AF-A0AAU9I8J1-F1
#
_cell.length_a   1.000
_cell.length_b   1.000
_cell.length_c   1.000
_cell.angle_alpha   90.00
_cell.angle_beta   90.00
_cell.angle_gamma   90.00
#
_symmetry.space_group_name_H-M   'P 1'
#
loop_
_entity.id
_entity.type
_entity.pdbx_description
1 polymer ?
#
loop_
_entity_poly.entity_id
_entity_poly.type
_entity_poly.pdbx_seq_one_letter_code
_entity_poly.pdbx_strand_id
1 'polypeptide(L)'
;MPSGRLRVGQCVVDVASREVHAPGAKRAARLAPKSLAVLLTLARQPGQVVTREQLLAEVWPDTLPTNDVVTQAVTQLRKALASNGSQRFEHIETIAKTGYRLLAPVAWEQPSDGPADVAAPATAVTASDNEPDERNRTAGVTVTTELERSPATRQTPPSVPPASAAVRQRRWMALAVASVALLVVLALAARTLWMRAPDRDAAAASAVLGSPKRPYQIITAGGGFDLTPSLSPDGAMVAYASLTSDRAGTSILVKTTNNAYPRVLDTPAAGISDRLPAWSPDGREIAFSRQAPDGNCRIMIAAATGPAAAREVARCDGADMLSFSWSPDGRALLFGSMTGTHGAPRMRRLDLETGQWQPLSYSAQPSDFDYTPRYSPDGHWIVFLRNPQLGDLWRIPANGGTAERLTHDNADIRGWSWLPDGSGLIFGRRVDSEARLYRLDLVDRSLHDLGVDDAQAPDVAHGHLVFVQRKPQFGVYQVIHDPMNGGYIRRRLFPSSGRDDQPMIAPDGRQLIFASNRSGAYGLWWGDVGKPGSVRLIEGLRPDARQAADWSADSQRVLVSGSDAQGHAALFEVTPGTGKALRLPVPQPRPLQAIHVPDPERLLVVAAADDGHTFATLYDRRSAPWRALASLPDVSQLRLDRVSGQVLLTRLTGGGLWQVAPSLAADTLQPVDPQQPSRWRYRSWAPGARGQVHYLSSTDTCATHDSELRGGDGRCLDVAKYTTINGFSVDQRSGALYVALAEEDGSSIAFMPLPERLATPLGVMSNLLIVLRKIAS
;
A
#
# COMPACT_ATOMS: atom_id res chain seq x y z
N MET A 1 12.24 -13.14 -25.47
CA MET A 1 13.41 -14.05 -25.60
C MET A 1 13.54 -14.44 -27.06
N PRO A 2 14.76 -14.57 -27.61
CA PRO A 2 14.95 -15.15 -28.94
C PRO A 2 14.46 -16.60 -28.96
N SER A 3 13.53 -16.91 -29.86
CA SER A 3 13.10 -18.28 -30.17
C SER A 3 14.08 -18.88 -31.17
N GLY A 4 15.10 -19.59 -30.66
CA GLY A 4 16.13 -20.19 -31.50
C GLY A 4 16.93 -21.26 -30.75
N ARG A 5 17.72 -22.02 -31.51
CA ARG A 5 18.67 -22.98 -30.96
C ARG A 5 20.03 -22.32 -30.76
N LEU A 6 20.56 -22.48 -29.56
CA LEU A 6 21.85 -21.94 -29.14
C LEU A 6 22.88 -23.07 -29.09
N ARG A 7 23.85 -23.03 -29.99
CA ARG A 7 25.00 -23.94 -29.96
C ARG A 7 26.03 -23.42 -28.98
N VAL A 8 26.37 -24.23 -27.98
CA VAL A 8 27.36 -23.96 -26.93
C VAL A 8 28.42 -25.05 -27.00
N GLY A 9 29.55 -24.75 -27.64
CA GLY A 9 30.55 -25.74 -28.02
C GLY A 9 29.97 -26.76 -29.00
N GLN A 10 29.93 -28.02 -28.59
CA GLN A 10 29.32 -29.12 -29.35
C GLN A 10 27.88 -29.43 -28.90
N CYS A 11 27.36 -28.77 -27.85
CA CYS A 11 26.00 -28.96 -27.37
C CYS A 11 25.03 -28.01 -28.08
N VAL A 12 23.82 -28.49 -28.40
CA VAL A 12 22.72 -27.64 -28.92
C VAL A 12 21.67 -27.47 -27.82
N VAL A 13 21.32 -26.22 -27.51
CA VAL A 13 20.34 -25.86 -26.49
C VAL A 13 19.10 -25.27 -27.16
N ASP A 14 17.97 -25.95 -27.03
CA ASP A 14 16.68 -25.42 -27.45
C ASP A 14 16.10 -24.54 -26.35
N VAL A 15 16.02 -23.23 -26.62
CA VAL A 15 15.60 -22.22 -25.64
C VAL A 15 14.11 -22.33 -25.29
N ALA A 16 13.28 -22.87 -26.20
CA ALA A 16 11.84 -22.99 -26.00
C ALA A 16 11.49 -24.24 -25.17
N SER A 17 12.05 -25.42 -25.51
CA SER A 17 11.81 -26.65 -24.75
C SER A 17 12.60 -26.70 -23.42
N ARG A 18 13.69 -25.92 -23.34
CA ARG A 18 14.72 -25.91 -22.29
C ARG A 18 15.58 -27.18 -22.28
N GLU A 19 15.80 -27.79 -23.44
CA GLU A 19 16.51 -29.06 -23.58
C GLU A 19 17.92 -28.86 -24.15
N VAL A 20 18.88 -29.58 -23.57
CA VAL A 20 20.28 -29.61 -24.01
C VAL A 20 20.58 -30.95 -24.65
N HIS A 21 20.95 -30.90 -25.93
CA HIS A 21 21.40 -32.03 -26.73
C HIS A 21 22.93 -32.03 -26.76
N ALA A 22 23.54 -32.82 -25.87
CA ALA A 22 24.98 -33.05 -25.86
C ALA A 22 25.38 -34.20 -26.82
N PRO A 23 26.55 -34.14 -27.47
CA PRO A 23 27.03 -35.21 -28.34
C PRO A 23 27.06 -36.57 -27.65
N GLY A 24 26.49 -37.59 -28.29
CA GLY A 24 26.45 -38.96 -27.76
C GLY A 24 25.49 -39.20 -26.58
N ALA A 25 24.69 -38.22 -26.16
CA ALA A 25 23.69 -38.39 -25.11
C ALA A 25 22.44 -39.11 -25.64
N LYS A 26 22.04 -40.23 -25.01
CA LYS A 26 20.83 -40.99 -25.38
C LYS A 26 19.50 -40.27 -25.10
N ARG A 27 19.52 -39.20 -24.30
CA ARG A 27 18.37 -38.35 -23.95
C ARG A 27 18.85 -36.92 -23.73
N ALA A 28 18.04 -35.93 -24.12
CA ALA A 28 18.33 -34.53 -23.85
C ALA A 28 18.18 -34.19 -22.36
N ALA A 29 19.01 -33.28 -21.85
CA ALA A 29 18.97 -32.83 -20.46
C ALA A 29 18.12 -31.56 -20.34
N ARG A 30 17.05 -31.60 -19.51
CA ARG A 30 16.15 -30.45 -19.33
C ARG A 30 16.64 -29.51 -18.24
N LEU A 31 16.72 -28.21 -18.54
CA LEU A 31 17.14 -27.17 -17.62
C LEU A 31 15.97 -26.55 -16.84
N ALA A 32 16.22 -26.19 -15.58
CA ALA A 32 15.35 -25.28 -14.84
C ALA A 32 15.37 -23.88 -15.48
N PRO A 33 14.26 -23.10 -15.42
CA PRO A 33 14.17 -21.79 -16.07
C PRO A 33 15.29 -20.82 -15.68
N LYS A 34 15.64 -20.76 -14.39
CA LYS A 34 16.72 -19.90 -13.89
C LYS A 34 18.11 -20.37 -14.35
N SER A 35 18.33 -21.69 -14.46
CA SER A 35 19.58 -22.25 -15.00
C SER A 35 19.75 -21.90 -16.48
N LEU A 36 18.69 -21.96 -17.29
CA LEU A 36 18.74 -21.47 -18.68
C LEU A 36 19.00 -19.95 -18.74
N ALA A 37 18.38 -19.15 -17.87
CA ALA A 37 18.62 -17.71 -17.82
C ALA A 37 20.08 -17.36 -17.44
N VAL A 38 20.73 -18.11 -16.53
CA VAL A 38 22.17 -18.00 -16.26
C VAL A 38 22.98 -18.31 -17.52
N LEU A 39 22.64 -19.38 -18.26
CA LEU A 39 23.34 -19.72 -19.51
C LEU A 39 23.19 -18.61 -20.56
N LEU A 40 22.00 -18.05 -20.75
CA LEU A 40 21.74 -16.96 -21.70
C LEU A 40 22.44 -15.65 -21.31
N THR A 41 22.71 -15.43 -20.02
CA THR A 41 23.49 -14.27 -19.54
C THR A 41 24.97 -14.48 -19.81
N LEU A 42 25.51 -15.65 -19.48
CA LEU A 42 26.89 -16.03 -19.82
C LEU A 42 27.15 -16.05 -21.35
N ALA A 43 26.17 -16.50 -22.14
CA ALA A 43 26.25 -16.59 -23.60
C ALA A 43 26.18 -15.23 -24.31
N ARG A 44 25.73 -14.17 -23.64
CA ARG A 44 25.81 -12.79 -24.16
C ARG A 44 27.22 -12.19 -24.06
N GLN A 45 28.09 -12.75 -23.23
CA GLN A 45 29.46 -12.27 -23.00
C GLN A 45 30.47 -13.45 -23.00
N PRO A 46 30.55 -14.24 -24.10
CA PRO A 46 31.40 -15.42 -24.17
C PRO A 46 32.88 -15.05 -23.97
N GLY A 47 33.62 -15.85 -23.20
CA GLY A 47 35.02 -15.57 -22.85
C GLY A 47 35.24 -14.47 -21.80
N GLN A 48 34.21 -13.74 -21.38
CA GLN A 48 34.30 -12.73 -20.31
C GLN A 48 33.84 -13.29 -18.96
N VAL A 49 34.19 -12.60 -17.87
CA VAL A 49 33.80 -12.98 -16.50
C VAL A 49 32.54 -12.20 -16.12
N VAL A 50 31.42 -12.92 -15.97
CA VAL A 50 30.17 -12.36 -15.44
C VAL A 50 30.19 -12.51 -13.92
N THR A 51 30.02 -11.42 -13.18
CA THR A 51 30.10 -11.43 -11.71
C THR A 51 28.91 -12.15 -11.08
N ARG A 52 29.06 -12.62 -9.83
CA ARG A 52 27.93 -13.20 -9.08
C ARG A 52 26.79 -12.20 -8.90
N GLU A 53 27.12 -10.94 -8.59
CA GLU A 53 26.18 -9.84 -8.43
C GLU A 53 25.40 -9.57 -9.73
N GLN A 54 26.05 -9.57 -10.88
CA GLN A 54 25.38 -9.40 -12.17
C GLN A 54 24.46 -10.59 -12.49
N LEU A 55 24.89 -11.83 -12.23
CA LEU A 55 24.04 -13.02 -12.40
C LEU A 55 22.82 -12.98 -11.46
N LEU A 56 23.00 -12.52 -10.21
CA LEU A 56 21.91 -12.33 -9.25
C LEU A 56 20.93 -11.25 -9.74
N ALA A 57 21.43 -10.08 -10.13
CA ALA A 57 20.61 -8.97 -10.60
C ALA A 57 19.84 -9.26 -11.90
N GLU A 58 20.48 -9.91 -12.89
CA GLU A 58 19.84 -10.21 -14.18
C GLU A 58 18.87 -11.41 -14.11
N VAL A 59 19.21 -12.46 -13.36
CA VAL A 59 18.43 -13.71 -13.36
C VAL A 59 17.45 -13.79 -12.19
N TRP A 60 17.66 -13.04 -11.12
CA TRP A 60 16.82 -13.03 -9.91
C TRP A 60 16.41 -11.60 -9.46
N PRO A 61 15.96 -10.69 -10.36
CA PRO A 61 15.68 -9.29 -10.00
C PRO A 61 14.60 -9.10 -8.92
N ASP A 62 13.61 -10.00 -8.87
CA ASP A 62 12.45 -9.90 -7.97
C ASP A 62 12.62 -10.71 -6.65
N THR A 63 13.84 -11.17 -6.35
CA THR A 63 14.14 -12.03 -5.20
C THR A 63 15.52 -11.68 -4.63
N LEU A 64 15.77 -11.94 -3.35
CA LEU A 64 17.10 -11.78 -2.73
C LEU A 64 17.75 -13.15 -2.41
N PRO A 65 18.14 -13.95 -3.41
CA PRO A 65 18.73 -15.26 -3.15
C PRO A 65 20.22 -15.16 -2.78
N THR A 66 20.71 -16.16 -2.04
CA THR A 66 22.13 -16.29 -1.70
C THR A 66 22.96 -16.72 -2.92
N ASN A 67 24.28 -16.59 -2.82
CA ASN A 67 25.24 -17.07 -3.83
C ASN A 67 25.13 -18.58 -4.15
N ASP A 68 24.43 -19.35 -3.30
CA ASP A 68 24.20 -20.78 -3.48
C ASP A 68 23.29 -21.07 -4.69
N VAL A 69 22.33 -20.20 -5.01
CA VAL A 69 21.44 -20.43 -6.18
C VAL A 69 22.19 -20.29 -7.50
N VAL A 70 23.15 -19.37 -7.57
CA VAL A 70 24.04 -19.21 -8.72
C VAL A 70 24.95 -20.44 -8.84
N THR A 71 25.48 -20.90 -7.71
CA THR A 71 26.31 -22.11 -7.63
C THR A 71 25.55 -23.37 -8.06
N GLN A 72 24.28 -23.51 -7.64
CA GLN A 72 23.40 -24.61 -8.03
C GLN A 72 23.04 -24.54 -9.52
N ALA A 73 22.70 -23.36 -10.05
CA ALA A 73 22.41 -23.15 -11.46
C ALA A 73 23.61 -23.50 -12.35
N VAL A 74 24.81 -23.01 -12.01
CA VAL A 74 26.05 -23.35 -12.73
C VAL A 74 26.39 -24.85 -12.61
N THR A 75 26.09 -25.48 -11.47
CA THR A 75 26.27 -26.93 -11.30
C THR A 75 25.33 -27.73 -12.20
N GLN A 76 24.07 -27.32 -12.35
CA GLN A 76 23.13 -27.92 -13.30
C GLN A 76 23.59 -27.72 -14.75
N LEU A 77 24.07 -26.54 -15.11
CA LEU A 77 24.60 -26.25 -16.46
C LEU A 77 25.82 -27.11 -16.80
N ARG A 78 26.80 -27.22 -15.89
CA ARG A 78 27.96 -28.11 -16.07
C ARG A 78 27.56 -29.57 -16.25
N LYS A 79 26.49 -30.03 -15.57
CA LYS A 79 25.97 -31.39 -15.74
C LYS A 79 25.25 -31.58 -17.08
N ALA A 80 24.53 -30.58 -17.57
CA ALA A 80 23.79 -30.63 -18.83
C ALA A 80 24.69 -30.50 -20.08
N LEU A 81 25.78 -29.74 -19.98
CA LEU A 81 26.76 -29.50 -21.07
C LEU A 81 27.89 -30.54 -21.12
N ALA A 82 27.96 -31.47 -20.17
CA ALA A 82 28.96 -32.53 -20.18
C ALA A 82 28.60 -33.62 -21.22
N SER A 83 29.34 -33.67 -22.32
CA SER A 83 29.38 -34.85 -23.19
C SER A 83 30.09 -36.01 -22.48
N ASN A 84 29.75 -37.26 -22.83
CA ASN A 84 30.32 -38.45 -22.19
C ASN A 84 31.86 -38.45 -22.27
N GLY A 85 32.53 -38.15 -21.16
CA GLY A 85 33.99 -38.12 -21.03
C GLY A 85 34.63 -36.73 -20.86
N SER A 86 33.90 -35.64 -21.15
CA SER A 86 34.40 -34.27 -20.96
C SER A 86 34.54 -33.89 -19.47
N GLN A 87 35.56 -33.10 -19.14
CA GLN A 87 35.77 -32.60 -17.78
C GLN A 87 34.73 -31.54 -17.41
N ARG A 88 34.34 -31.49 -16.12
CA ARG A 88 33.34 -30.54 -15.56
C ARG A 88 33.64 -29.04 -15.76
N PHE A 89 34.82 -28.69 -16.27
CA PHE A 89 35.31 -27.32 -16.42
C PHE A 89 35.42 -26.84 -17.88
N GLU A 90 35.28 -27.72 -18.88
CA GLU A 90 35.50 -27.35 -20.30
C GLU A 90 34.55 -26.27 -20.83
N HIS A 91 33.33 -26.18 -20.27
CA HIS A 91 32.30 -25.25 -20.75
C HIS A 91 32.18 -23.99 -19.90
N ILE A 92 32.18 -24.11 -18.57
CA ILE A 92 32.03 -22.98 -17.63
C ILE A 92 33.12 -23.06 -16.56
N GLU A 93 33.92 -22.01 -16.45
CA GLU A 93 34.97 -21.80 -15.45
C GLU A 93 34.42 -21.07 -14.21
N THR A 94 34.93 -21.39 -13.02
CA THR A 94 34.67 -20.60 -11.80
C THR A 94 35.84 -19.66 -11.56
N ILE A 95 35.58 -18.34 -11.54
CA ILE A 95 36.56 -17.39 -11.01
C ILE A 95 36.30 -17.23 -9.51
N ALA A 96 37.28 -17.63 -8.70
CA ALA A 96 37.18 -17.65 -7.25
C ALA A 96 36.80 -16.26 -6.71
N LYS A 97 35.80 -16.20 -5.82
CA LYS A 97 35.19 -14.99 -5.24
C LYS A 97 34.53 -14.01 -6.24
N THR A 98 34.91 -13.99 -7.51
CA THR A 98 34.41 -13.01 -8.50
C THR A 98 33.15 -13.44 -9.26
N GLY A 99 33.21 -14.55 -10.01
CA GLY A 99 32.15 -14.86 -10.98
C GLY A 99 32.33 -16.17 -11.74
N TYR A 100 31.74 -16.23 -12.93
CA TYR A 100 31.81 -17.38 -13.84
C TYR A 100 32.08 -16.89 -15.27
N ARG A 101 32.78 -17.73 -16.05
CA ARG A 101 33.13 -17.46 -17.45
C ARG A 101 32.73 -18.64 -18.33
N LEU A 102 32.04 -18.38 -19.43
CA LEU A 102 31.73 -19.40 -20.44
C LEU A 102 32.89 -19.49 -21.42
N LEU A 103 33.54 -20.65 -21.47
CA LEU A 103 34.70 -20.93 -22.33
C LEU A 103 34.28 -21.53 -23.69
N ALA A 104 33.12 -22.18 -23.74
CA ALA A 104 32.62 -22.81 -24.95
C ALA A 104 32.19 -21.76 -26.01
N PRO A 105 32.56 -21.93 -27.30
CA PRO A 105 32.10 -21.08 -28.39
C PRO A 105 30.57 -21.03 -28.47
N VAL A 106 30.01 -19.84 -28.70
CA VAL A 106 28.55 -19.63 -28.77
C VAL A 106 28.14 -19.20 -30.17
N ALA A 107 27.13 -19.87 -30.74
CA ALA A 107 26.51 -19.48 -32.00
C ALA A 107 25.00 -19.75 -31.97
N TRP A 108 24.20 -18.87 -32.58
CA TRP A 108 22.78 -19.12 -32.82
C TRP A 108 22.59 -19.82 -34.16
N GLU A 109 21.79 -20.87 -34.19
CA GLU A 109 21.34 -21.48 -35.45
C GLU A 109 20.24 -20.61 -36.06
N GLN A 110 20.45 -20.17 -37.30
CA GLN A 110 19.40 -19.52 -38.10
C GLN A 110 18.32 -20.56 -38.45
N PRO A 111 17.02 -20.19 -38.47
CA PRO A 111 15.99 -21.06 -39.02
C PRO A 111 16.29 -21.39 -40.48
N SER A 112 16.18 -22.66 -40.86
CA SER A 112 16.27 -23.06 -42.27
C SER A 112 14.88 -22.95 -42.89
N ASP A 113 14.70 -21.96 -43.77
CA ASP A 113 13.55 -21.93 -44.67
C ASP A 113 13.68 -23.08 -45.69
N GLY A 114 12.72 -24.00 -45.68
CA GLY A 114 12.72 -25.18 -46.56
C GLY A 114 11.60 -26.16 -46.21
N PRO A 115 10.42 -26.07 -46.86
CA PRO A 115 9.31 -26.98 -46.60
C PRO A 115 9.49 -28.32 -47.32
N ALA A 116 9.09 -29.41 -46.67
CA ALA A 116 8.92 -30.72 -47.30
C ALA A 116 7.56 -30.77 -48.01
N ASP A 117 7.59 -31.12 -49.30
CA ASP A 117 6.44 -31.08 -50.19
C ASP A 117 5.47 -32.25 -49.99
N VAL A 118 4.16 -31.99 -50.04
CA VAL A 118 3.12 -33.03 -50.19
C VAL A 118 2.09 -32.56 -51.23
N ALA A 119 2.29 -33.05 -52.47
CA ALA A 119 1.30 -33.31 -53.52
C ALA A 119 0.20 -32.25 -53.82
N ALA A 120 0.40 -31.52 -54.94
CA ALA A 120 -0.37 -31.57 -56.20
C ALA A 120 -1.84 -32.09 -56.21
N PRO A 121 -2.74 -31.65 -57.14
CA PRO A 121 -2.45 -31.17 -58.51
C PRO A 121 -3.15 -29.83 -58.91
N ALA A 122 -2.47 -28.90 -59.58
CA ALA A 122 -2.23 -28.82 -61.03
C ALA A 122 -3.40 -28.29 -61.90
N THR A 123 -3.19 -27.13 -62.51
CA THR A 123 -3.54 -26.90 -63.92
C THR A 123 -2.53 -25.90 -64.50
N ALA A 124 -1.91 -26.25 -65.63
CA ALA A 124 -0.89 -25.42 -66.29
C ALA A 124 -1.51 -24.54 -67.39
N VAL A 125 -0.74 -23.58 -67.92
CA VAL A 125 -0.29 -23.52 -69.33
C VAL A 125 0.27 -22.11 -69.69
N THR A 126 1.59 -22.05 -69.91
CA THR A 126 2.37 -21.14 -70.81
C THR A 126 2.29 -19.59 -70.68
N ALA A 127 3.24 -18.79 -71.20
CA ALA A 127 4.70 -18.88 -71.40
C ALA A 127 5.21 -17.55 -72.02
N SER A 128 6.54 -17.31 -71.95
CA SER A 128 7.35 -16.43 -72.81
C SER A 128 7.37 -14.90 -72.58
N ASP A 129 8.45 -14.47 -71.93
CA ASP A 129 9.58 -13.66 -72.45
C ASP A 129 9.44 -12.28 -73.14
N ASN A 130 10.41 -11.44 -72.74
CA ASN A 130 11.16 -10.41 -73.46
C ASN A 130 10.69 -8.93 -73.54
N GLU A 131 11.64 -8.10 -73.10
CA GLU A 131 11.90 -6.68 -73.35
C GLU A 131 12.22 -6.38 -74.85
N PRO A 132 12.79 -5.20 -75.21
CA PRO A 132 12.31 -3.81 -75.09
C PRO A 132 12.33 -3.09 -76.46
N ASP A 133 11.96 -1.80 -76.54
CA ASP A 133 12.78 -0.80 -77.28
C ASP A 133 12.39 0.66 -76.96
N GLU A 134 13.34 1.58 -77.17
CA GLU A 134 13.19 3.02 -77.08
C GLU A 134 12.52 3.63 -78.33
N ARG A 135 11.95 4.85 -78.16
CA ARG A 135 12.22 5.92 -79.14
C ARG A 135 12.09 7.33 -78.55
N ASN A 136 12.78 8.26 -79.18
CA ASN A 136 13.30 9.50 -78.61
C ASN A 136 12.92 10.72 -79.50
N ARG A 137 13.19 11.95 -79.02
CA ARG A 137 13.21 13.25 -79.76
C ARG A 137 11.84 13.87 -80.07
N THR A 138 11.63 15.20 -80.26
CA THR A 138 12.37 16.49 -80.07
C THR A 138 11.33 17.61 -80.32
N ALA A 139 11.41 18.88 -79.92
CA ALA A 139 12.26 19.68 -79.00
C ALA A 139 11.59 21.07 -78.81
N GLY A 140 12.18 21.99 -78.03
CA GLY A 140 11.71 23.39 -77.98
C GLY A 140 12.56 24.32 -77.13
N VAL A 141 13.49 25.05 -77.75
CA VAL A 141 14.27 26.13 -77.12
C VAL A 141 14.25 27.35 -78.01
N THR A 142 13.75 28.48 -77.53
CA THR A 142 14.34 29.81 -77.80
C THR A 142 13.93 30.76 -76.68
N VAL A 143 14.91 31.45 -76.09
CA VAL A 143 14.72 32.67 -75.31
C VAL A 143 15.72 33.67 -75.87
N THR A 144 15.28 34.91 -76.11
CA THR A 144 16.18 36.04 -76.38
C THR A 144 15.91 37.16 -75.39
N THR A 145 17.01 37.66 -74.83
CA THR A 145 17.17 38.87 -74.01
C THR A 145 16.86 40.14 -74.80
N GLU A 146 16.55 41.26 -74.11
CA GLU A 146 17.47 42.42 -74.02
C GLU A 146 16.95 43.45 -72.96
N LEU A 147 17.46 44.69 -72.96
CA LEU A 147 17.77 45.50 -71.77
C LEU A 147 17.13 46.92 -71.78
N GLU A 148 17.28 47.63 -70.64
CA GLU A 148 17.32 49.11 -70.44
C GLU A 148 16.08 50.01 -70.12
N ARG A 149 16.26 50.75 -69.00
CA ARG A 149 16.00 52.19 -68.67
C ARG A 149 14.62 52.90 -68.85
N SER A 150 14.15 53.43 -67.71
CA SER A 150 13.57 54.78 -67.38
C SER A 150 13.49 55.91 -68.43
N PRO A 151 12.69 57.00 -68.21
CA PRO A 151 11.66 57.28 -67.18
C PRO A 151 10.35 57.99 -67.68
N ALA A 152 9.45 58.36 -66.75
CA ALA A 152 8.47 59.49 -66.72
C ALA A 152 7.81 60.01 -68.03
N THR A 153 6.50 60.29 -68.10
CA THR A 153 5.78 61.32 -67.31
C THR A 153 4.25 61.25 -67.51
N ARG A 154 3.49 61.78 -66.52
CA ARG A 154 2.03 62.08 -66.47
C ARG A 154 1.23 62.13 -67.80
N GLN A 155 0.03 61.54 -67.78
CA GLN A 155 -1.22 62.20 -68.21
C GLN A 155 -2.46 61.55 -67.58
N THR A 156 -3.46 62.38 -67.27
CA THR A 156 -4.85 62.07 -66.84
C THR A 156 -5.78 62.96 -67.68
N PRO A 157 -7.12 62.77 -67.73
CA PRO A 157 -8.03 61.71 -67.22
C PRO A 157 -8.80 61.08 -68.44
N PRO A 158 -10.10 60.66 -68.45
CA PRO A 158 -11.08 60.38 -67.39
C PRO A 158 -11.93 59.08 -67.54
N SER A 159 -12.89 58.92 -66.62
CA SER A 159 -14.18 58.20 -66.74
C SER A 159 -14.28 56.68 -66.46
N VAL A 160 -15.41 56.33 -65.84
CA VAL A 160 -15.92 55.04 -65.33
C VAL A 160 -17.36 54.97 -65.90
N PRO A 161 -17.92 53.84 -66.42
CA PRO A 161 -18.22 52.58 -65.68
C PRO A 161 -18.23 51.29 -66.57
N PRO A 162 -18.90 50.17 -66.21
CA PRO A 162 -18.71 49.27 -65.05
C PRO A 162 -18.53 47.77 -65.43
N ALA A 163 -18.61 46.87 -64.43
CA ALA A 163 -18.61 45.39 -64.48
C ALA A 163 -17.21 44.72 -64.57
N SER A 164 -16.97 43.52 -63.98
CA SER A 164 -17.89 42.45 -63.58
C SER A 164 -17.54 41.74 -62.25
N ALA A 165 -18.55 41.15 -61.60
CA ALA A 165 -18.40 40.47 -60.30
C ALA A 165 -17.74 39.08 -60.35
N ALA A 166 -17.50 38.51 -61.55
CA ALA A 166 -17.12 37.11 -61.75
C ALA A 166 -15.69 36.76 -61.23
N VAL A 167 -14.78 37.74 -61.15
CA VAL A 167 -13.38 37.49 -60.76
C VAL A 167 -13.23 37.28 -59.24
N ARG A 168 -14.09 37.93 -58.43
CA ARG A 168 -14.03 37.83 -56.97
C ARG A 168 -14.43 36.43 -56.49
N GLN A 169 -15.47 35.84 -57.09
CA GLN A 169 -15.98 34.53 -56.70
C GLN A 169 -14.97 33.39 -56.97
N ARG A 170 -14.25 33.43 -58.10
CA ARG A 170 -13.17 32.46 -58.42
C ARG A 170 -12.01 32.52 -57.42
N ARG A 171 -11.65 33.70 -56.90
CA ARG A 171 -10.58 33.82 -55.88
C ARG A 171 -10.99 33.23 -54.52
N TRP A 172 -12.25 33.39 -54.11
CA TRP A 172 -12.78 32.76 -52.89
C TRP A 172 -12.89 31.24 -53.04
N MET A 173 -13.28 30.71 -54.21
CA MET A 173 -13.23 29.27 -54.48
C MET A 173 -11.80 28.72 -54.45
N ALA A 174 -10.83 29.42 -55.04
CA ALA A 174 -9.43 29.00 -55.01
C ALA A 174 -8.86 28.97 -53.58
N LEU A 175 -9.19 29.97 -52.75
CA LEU A 175 -8.83 29.97 -51.33
C LEU A 175 -9.51 28.84 -50.56
N ALA A 176 -10.81 28.59 -50.79
CA ALA A 176 -11.51 27.47 -50.15
C ALA A 176 -10.91 26.10 -50.53
N VAL A 177 -10.59 25.88 -51.81
CA VAL A 177 -9.92 24.66 -52.28
C VAL A 177 -8.52 24.52 -51.67
N ALA A 178 -7.75 25.61 -51.58
CA ALA A 178 -6.45 25.60 -50.91
C ALA A 178 -6.56 25.30 -49.41
N SER A 179 -7.57 25.84 -48.72
CA SER A 179 -7.85 25.54 -47.31
C SER A 179 -8.25 24.08 -47.09
N VAL A 180 -9.10 23.52 -47.96
CA VAL A 180 -9.46 22.09 -47.90
C VAL A 180 -8.25 21.21 -48.20
N ALA A 181 -7.43 21.56 -49.19
CA ALA A 181 -6.19 20.83 -49.49
C ALA A 181 -5.22 20.86 -48.29
N LEU A 182 -5.06 22.02 -47.65
CA LEU A 182 -4.23 22.14 -46.43
C LEU A 182 -4.78 21.32 -45.27
N LEU A 183 -6.10 21.31 -45.06
CA LEU A 183 -6.74 20.46 -44.04
C LEU A 183 -6.58 18.97 -44.33
N VAL A 184 -6.66 18.55 -45.60
CA VAL A 184 -6.40 17.16 -46.01
C VAL A 184 -4.93 16.81 -45.79
N VAL A 185 -3.98 17.69 -46.14
CA VAL A 185 -2.54 17.49 -45.87
C VAL A 185 -2.26 17.42 -44.38
N LEU A 186 -2.89 18.27 -43.55
CA LEU A 186 -2.77 18.23 -42.09
C LEU A 186 -3.40 16.97 -41.49
N ALA A 187 -4.53 16.50 -42.02
CA ALA A 187 -5.17 15.26 -41.60
C ALA A 187 -4.35 14.02 -42.00
N LEU A 188 -3.75 14.01 -43.20
CA LEU A 188 -2.79 12.97 -43.59
C LEU A 188 -1.51 13.06 -42.76
N ALA A 189 -0.96 14.25 -42.49
CA ALA A 189 0.20 14.43 -41.62
C ALA A 189 -0.09 13.91 -40.21
N ALA A 190 -1.20 14.32 -39.60
CA ALA A 190 -1.66 13.81 -38.31
C ALA A 190 -1.86 12.29 -38.35
N ARG A 191 -2.49 11.73 -39.39
CA ARG A 191 -2.63 10.27 -39.55
C ARG A 191 -1.28 9.56 -39.69
N THR A 192 -0.33 10.09 -40.45
CA THR A 192 1.01 9.51 -40.58
C THR A 192 1.82 9.64 -39.30
N LEU A 193 1.64 10.71 -38.53
CA LEU A 193 2.21 10.87 -37.18
C LEU A 193 1.55 9.92 -36.17
N TRP A 194 0.27 9.60 -36.34
CA TRP A 194 -0.44 8.64 -35.49
C TRP A 194 -0.06 7.19 -35.84
N MET A 195 0.11 6.87 -37.13
CA MET A 195 0.61 5.56 -37.59
C MET A 195 2.14 5.42 -37.53
N ARG A 196 2.87 6.48 -37.19
CA ARG A 196 4.31 6.47 -36.85
C ARG A 196 4.57 6.80 -35.37
N ALA A 197 3.52 6.99 -34.57
CA ALA A 197 3.68 6.99 -33.13
C ALA A 197 4.21 5.61 -32.77
N PRO A 198 5.38 5.48 -32.12
CA PRO A 198 5.89 4.17 -31.77
C PRO A 198 4.88 3.49 -30.85
N ASP A 199 4.45 2.28 -31.20
CA ASP A 199 3.59 1.45 -30.37
C ASP A 199 4.20 1.36 -28.97
N ARG A 200 3.64 2.10 -28.01
CA ARG A 200 4.05 2.00 -26.61
C ARG A 200 3.76 0.61 -26.04
N ASP A 201 2.89 -0.15 -26.71
CA ASP A 201 2.57 -1.55 -26.44
C ASP A 201 3.60 -2.54 -27.02
N ALA A 202 4.40 -2.17 -28.04
CA ALA A 202 5.47 -3.02 -28.54
C ALA A 202 6.64 -3.14 -27.53
N ALA A 203 6.85 -2.13 -26.68
CA ALA A 203 7.76 -2.20 -25.53
C ALA A 203 7.19 -3.03 -24.36
N ALA A 204 5.88 -3.30 -24.34
CA ALA A 204 5.22 -4.16 -23.35
C ALA A 204 5.27 -5.66 -23.73
N ALA A 205 5.52 -6.00 -24.99
CA ALA A 205 5.55 -7.38 -25.51
C ALA A 205 6.70 -8.28 -24.98
N SER A 206 7.54 -7.79 -24.07
CA SER A 206 8.54 -8.59 -23.34
C SER A 206 8.14 -8.93 -21.90
N ALA A 207 6.93 -8.57 -21.47
CA ALA A 207 6.45 -8.86 -20.12
C ALA A 207 5.99 -10.32 -19.96
N VAL A 208 6.44 -10.97 -18.88
CA VAL A 208 5.82 -12.20 -18.39
C VAL A 208 4.42 -11.84 -17.88
N LEU A 209 3.37 -12.52 -18.38
CA LEU A 209 2.01 -12.37 -17.84
C LEU A 209 2.02 -12.69 -16.34
N GLY A 210 1.51 -11.77 -15.50
CA GLY A 210 1.08 -12.09 -14.14
C GLY A 210 1.45 -11.11 -13.03
N SER A 211 2.44 -10.23 -13.22
CA SER A 211 2.88 -9.29 -12.18
C SER A 211 2.61 -7.83 -12.58
N PRO A 212 1.76 -7.08 -11.85
CA PRO A 212 1.68 -5.63 -12.01
C PRO A 212 3.06 -5.01 -11.75
N LYS A 213 3.51 -4.15 -12.67
CA LYS A 213 4.76 -3.41 -12.50
C LYS A 213 4.56 -2.42 -11.35
N ARG A 214 5.15 -2.70 -10.18
CA ARG A 214 5.00 -1.84 -8.99
C ARG A 214 5.49 -0.43 -9.34
N PRO A 215 4.77 0.64 -8.97
CA PRO A 215 5.19 2.01 -9.28
C PRO A 215 6.31 2.52 -8.35
N TYR A 216 6.86 1.66 -7.48
CA TYR A 216 7.83 1.97 -6.45
C TYR A 216 8.95 0.91 -6.37
N GLN A 217 10.11 1.34 -5.88
CA GLN A 217 11.23 0.47 -5.51
C GLN A 217 11.27 0.26 -3.99
N ILE A 218 11.68 -0.93 -3.54
CA ILE A 218 12.00 -1.19 -2.12
C ILE A 218 13.46 -0.81 -1.89
N ILE A 219 13.72 0.03 -0.88
CA ILE A 219 15.06 0.55 -0.56
C ILE A 219 15.60 0.07 0.80
N THR A 220 14.87 -0.78 1.53
CA THR A 220 15.40 -1.48 2.71
C THR A 220 14.95 -2.94 2.69
N ALA A 221 15.77 -3.87 3.20
CA ALA A 221 15.50 -5.31 3.10
C ALA A 221 16.18 -6.11 4.24
N GLY A 222 16.10 -5.61 5.47
CA GLY A 222 16.83 -6.17 6.63
C GLY A 222 16.22 -7.40 7.30
N GLY A 223 15.07 -7.90 6.84
CA GLY A 223 14.34 -9.02 7.48
C GLY A 223 13.68 -8.67 8.83
N GLY A 224 13.66 -7.39 9.21
CA GLY A 224 13.04 -6.87 10.43
C GLY A 224 11.91 -5.88 10.17
N PHE A 225 11.77 -4.87 11.04
CA PHE A 225 10.78 -3.80 10.87
C PHE A 225 11.46 -2.45 10.64
N ASP A 226 11.41 -1.96 9.39
CA ASP A 226 11.74 -0.58 9.05
C ASP A 226 10.48 0.29 9.09
N LEU A 227 10.48 1.31 9.95
CA LEU A 227 9.30 2.07 10.37
C LEU A 227 9.54 3.57 10.30
N THR A 228 8.42 4.30 10.16
CA THR A 228 8.35 5.78 10.25
C THR A 228 9.46 6.48 9.46
N PRO A 229 9.50 6.35 8.12
CA PRO A 229 10.48 7.03 7.29
C PRO A 229 10.21 8.54 7.28
N SER A 230 11.29 9.31 7.15
CA SER A 230 11.24 10.73 6.80
C SER A 230 12.26 11.03 5.71
N LEU A 231 11.84 11.72 4.65
CA LEU A 231 12.72 12.17 3.57
C LEU A 231 13.48 13.43 3.98
N SER A 232 14.71 13.57 3.49
CA SER A 232 15.40 14.86 3.50
C SER A 232 14.67 15.88 2.60
N PRO A 233 14.76 17.19 2.86
CA PRO A 233 14.05 18.21 2.08
C PRO A 233 14.37 18.23 0.57
N ASP A 234 15.52 17.70 0.18
CA ASP A 234 15.99 17.52 -1.21
C ASP A 234 15.59 16.18 -1.85
N GLY A 235 14.98 15.26 -1.09
CA GLY A 235 14.61 13.91 -1.54
C GLY A 235 15.78 12.93 -1.75
N ALA A 236 17.02 13.32 -1.44
CA ALA A 236 18.21 12.51 -1.71
C ALA A 236 18.47 11.42 -0.65
N MET A 237 17.98 11.62 0.57
CA MET A 237 18.18 10.73 1.71
C MET A 237 16.86 10.41 2.42
N VAL A 238 16.84 9.27 3.11
CA VAL A 238 15.77 8.86 4.01
C VAL A 238 16.35 8.51 5.37
N ALA A 239 15.70 8.98 6.43
CA ALA A 239 15.92 8.53 7.80
C ALA A 239 14.76 7.63 8.21
N TYR A 240 15.01 6.52 8.89
CA TYR A 240 13.98 5.57 9.32
C TYR A 240 14.39 4.87 10.62
N ALA A 241 13.41 4.43 11.41
CA ALA A 241 13.66 3.59 12.57
C ALA A 241 13.72 2.13 12.12
N SER A 242 14.77 1.40 12.48
CA SER A 242 14.92 -0.02 12.14
C SER A 242 14.97 -0.87 13.41
N LEU A 243 14.22 -1.97 13.42
CA LEU A 243 14.30 -3.05 14.40
C LEU A 243 14.96 -4.27 13.75
N THR A 244 16.16 -4.63 14.22
CA THR A 244 16.95 -5.76 13.74
C THR A 244 16.99 -6.88 14.78
N SER A 245 17.14 -8.13 14.35
CA SER A 245 17.06 -9.31 15.23
C SER A 245 18.29 -9.51 16.14
N ASP A 246 19.38 -8.80 15.87
CA ASP A 246 20.64 -8.84 16.63
C ASP A 246 20.65 -7.90 17.85
N ARG A 247 19.63 -7.04 17.99
CA ARG A 247 19.58 -5.99 19.02
C ARG A 247 18.18 -5.81 19.61
N ALA A 248 18.09 -5.75 20.93
CA ALA A 248 16.90 -5.26 21.61
C ALA A 248 16.76 -3.73 21.47
N GLY A 249 15.65 -3.28 20.89
CA GLY A 249 15.31 -1.88 20.66
C GLY A 249 15.61 -1.38 19.23
N THR A 250 14.95 -0.29 18.83
CA THR A 250 15.13 0.34 17.51
C THR A 250 16.30 1.31 17.45
N SER A 251 16.91 1.49 16.28
CA SER A 251 17.91 2.54 16.01
C SER A 251 17.50 3.37 14.80
N ILE A 252 17.90 4.64 14.73
CA ILE A 252 17.69 5.47 13.53
C ILE A 252 18.80 5.22 12.52
N LEU A 253 18.41 4.82 11.31
CA LEU A 253 19.28 4.61 10.17
C LEU A 253 19.03 5.71 9.14
N VAL A 254 20.10 6.15 8.46
CA VAL A 254 20.05 7.13 7.36
C VAL A 254 20.70 6.51 6.13
N LYS A 255 20.02 6.56 4.98
CA LYS A 255 20.57 6.11 3.70
C LYS A 255 20.17 7.03 2.55
N THR A 256 20.86 6.90 1.42
CA THR A 256 20.46 7.51 0.16
C THR A 256 19.30 6.75 -0.49
N THR A 257 18.49 7.45 -1.28
CA THR A 257 17.34 6.87 -1.98
C THR A 257 17.73 5.99 -3.18
N ASN A 258 19.00 6.01 -3.61
CA ASN A 258 19.58 5.10 -4.62
C ASN A 258 20.06 3.74 -4.06
N ASN A 259 19.50 3.32 -2.92
CA ASN A 259 19.72 2.02 -2.28
C ASN A 259 21.14 1.72 -1.74
N ALA A 260 21.96 2.71 -1.42
CA ALA A 260 23.25 2.47 -0.75
C ALA A 260 23.09 1.87 0.67
N TYR A 261 24.18 1.37 1.26
CA TYR A 261 24.19 0.90 2.64
C TYR A 261 23.78 2.01 3.63
N PRO A 262 22.91 1.73 4.61
CA PRO A 262 22.57 2.71 5.64
C PRO A 262 23.72 2.94 6.62
N ARG A 263 23.84 4.18 7.11
CA ARG A 263 24.60 4.51 8.32
C ARG A 263 23.65 4.57 9.51
N VAL A 264 24.15 4.22 10.69
CA VAL A 264 23.46 4.49 11.96
C VAL A 264 23.66 5.97 12.31
N LEU A 265 22.60 6.67 12.74
CA LEU A 265 22.63 8.09 13.09
C LEU A 265 23.32 8.33 14.45
N ASP A 266 22.90 7.57 15.47
CA ASP A 266 23.43 7.56 16.83
C ASP A 266 23.37 6.12 17.36
N THR A 267 24.29 5.74 18.25
CA THR A 267 24.38 4.39 18.83
C THR A 267 23.95 4.40 20.29
N PRO A 268 22.64 4.26 20.59
CA PRO A 268 22.17 4.20 21.97
C PRO A 268 22.66 2.94 22.70
N ALA A 269 22.52 2.90 24.03
CA ALA A 269 22.79 1.72 24.84
C ALA A 269 21.78 0.57 24.57
N ALA A 270 22.11 -0.65 25.00
CA ALA A 270 21.23 -1.82 24.83
C ALA A 270 19.85 -1.62 25.47
N GLY A 271 18.79 -2.11 24.81
CA GLY A 271 17.40 -1.97 25.26
C GLY A 271 16.74 -0.61 24.98
N ILE A 272 17.52 0.43 24.69
CA ILE A 272 16.98 1.74 24.28
C ILE A 272 16.43 1.64 22.84
N SER A 273 15.26 2.23 22.62
CA SER A 273 14.61 2.36 21.31
C SER A 273 14.56 3.82 20.85
N ASP A 274 15.26 4.12 19.75
CA ASP A 274 15.11 5.40 19.04
C ASP A 274 14.07 5.26 17.92
N ARG A 275 13.13 6.20 17.82
CA ARG A 275 11.94 6.15 16.95
C ARG A 275 11.57 7.54 16.42
N LEU A 276 10.65 7.59 15.46
CA LEU A 276 10.05 8.83 14.91
C LEU A 276 11.10 9.85 14.42
N PRO A 277 12.00 9.49 13.48
CA PRO A 277 12.93 10.44 12.91
C PRO A 277 12.18 11.49 12.06
N ALA A 278 12.57 12.76 12.22
CA ALA A 278 12.06 13.88 11.43
C ALA A 278 13.21 14.79 11.02
N TRP A 279 13.42 14.97 9.72
CA TRP A 279 14.42 15.91 9.19
C TRP A 279 14.03 17.36 9.49
N SER A 280 15.03 18.19 9.80
CA SER A 280 14.88 19.64 9.84
C SER A 280 14.59 20.21 8.44
N PRO A 281 13.90 21.36 8.32
CA PRO A 281 13.59 21.97 7.02
C PRO A 281 14.81 22.34 6.18
N ASP A 282 15.96 22.57 6.82
CA ASP A 282 17.25 22.87 6.18
C ASP A 282 18.10 21.62 5.86
N GLY A 283 17.64 20.43 6.23
CA GLY A 283 18.31 19.16 5.99
C GLY A 283 19.58 18.92 6.83
N ARG A 284 19.84 19.70 7.88
CA ARG A 284 21.07 19.60 8.68
C ARG A 284 20.95 18.76 9.95
N GLU A 285 19.76 18.71 10.55
CA GLU A 285 19.48 17.99 11.80
C GLU A 285 18.36 16.96 11.60
N ILE A 286 18.34 15.95 12.46
CA ILE A 286 17.26 14.97 12.58
C ILE A 286 16.83 14.94 14.04
N ALA A 287 15.56 15.26 14.30
CA ALA A 287 14.93 15.07 15.59
C ALA A 287 14.38 13.65 15.70
N PHE A 288 14.48 13.02 16.86
CA PHE A 288 13.95 11.67 17.12
C PHE A 288 13.58 11.50 18.61
N SER A 289 12.69 10.54 18.89
CA SER A 289 12.37 10.15 20.27
C SER A 289 13.24 8.99 20.72
N ARG A 290 13.82 9.09 21.91
CA ARG A 290 14.60 8.05 22.59
C ARG A 290 13.81 7.52 23.78
N GLN A 291 13.43 6.24 23.75
CA GLN A 291 12.72 5.55 24.82
C GLN A 291 13.64 4.55 25.53
N ALA A 292 13.78 4.67 26.84
CA ALA A 292 14.52 3.75 27.68
C ALA A 292 13.62 2.60 28.22
N PRO A 293 14.20 1.47 28.66
CA PRO A 293 13.44 0.30 29.17
C PRO A 293 12.56 0.57 30.39
N ASP A 294 12.87 1.62 31.17
CA ASP A 294 12.08 2.10 32.31
C ASP A 294 10.86 2.94 31.89
N GLY A 295 10.60 3.06 30.59
CA GLY A 295 9.53 3.88 30.01
C GLY A 295 9.90 5.35 29.83
N ASN A 296 11.06 5.82 30.34
CA ASN A 296 11.47 7.21 30.19
C ASN A 296 11.69 7.57 28.72
N CYS A 297 11.02 8.62 28.27
CA CYS A 297 11.06 9.11 26.89
C CYS A 297 11.70 10.50 26.84
N ARG A 298 12.58 10.71 25.87
CA ARG A 298 13.35 11.93 25.63
C ARG A 298 13.26 12.31 24.16
N ILE A 299 13.31 13.60 23.87
CA ILE A 299 13.40 14.13 22.51
C ILE A 299 14.85 14.55 22.28
N MET A 300 15.45 13.98 21.24
CA MET A 300 16.85 14.14 20.88
C MET A 300 16.96 14.82 19.53
N ILE A 301 18.02 15.59 19.32
CA ILE A 301 18.39 16.13 18.01
C ILE A 301 19.85 15.78 17.72
N ALA A 302 20.12 15.27 16.52
CA ALA A 302 21.47 14.95 16.05
C ALA A 302 21.74 15.55 14.66
N ALA A 303 23.01 15.83 14.35
CA ALA A 303 23.41 16.24 13.01
C ALA A 303 23.15 15.11 12.00
N ALA A 304 22.54 15.43 10.86
CA ALA A 304 22.15 14.45 9.83
C ALA A 304 23.35 13.67 9.25
N THR A 305 24.55 14.23 9.34
CA THR A 305 25.83 13.59 8.95
C THR A 305 26.24 12.44 9.88
N GLY A 306 25.68 12.35 11.09
CA GLY A 306 26.17 11.50 12.18
C GLY A 306 27.56 11.96 12.69
N PRO A 307 28.25 11.11 13.47
CA PRO A 307 27.87 10.64 14.79
C PRO A 307 28.19 11.70 15.88
N ALA A 308 28.02 12.99 15.59
CA ALA A 308 28.08 14.03 16.60
C ALA A 308 27.06 13.74 17.72
N ALA A 309 27.45 13.94 18.98
CA ALA A 309 26.62 13.57 20.13
C ALA A 309 25.23 14.22 20.07
N ALA A 310 24.19 13.38 20.11
CA ALA A 310 22.80 13.85 20.10
C ALA A 310 22.48 14.67 21.37
N ARG A 311 21.89 15.86 21.20
CA ARG A 311 21.47 16.73 22.31
C ARG A 311 20.04 16.42 22.74
N GLU A 312 19.80 16.32 24.04
CA GLU A 312 18.45 16.24 24.62
C GLU A 312 17.81 17.63 24.58
N VAL A 313 16.59 17.77 24.03
CA VAL A 313 15.86 19.05 23.96
C VAL A 313 14.57 19.08 24.76
N ALA A 314 14.01 17.90 25.07
CA ALA A 314 12.83 17.77 25.91
C ALA A 314 12.74 16.37 26.54
N ARG A 315 11.92 16.26 27.59
CA ARG A 315 11.48 14.99 28.16
C ARG A 315 10.00 14.81 27.87
N CYS A 316 9.59 13.59 27.53
CA CYS A 316 8.21 13.31 27.20
C CYS A 316 7.39 13.20 28.48
N ASP A 317 6.43 14.10 28.61
CA ASP A 317 5.40 14.11 29.65
C ASP A 317 4.27 13.11 29.30
N GLY A 318 4.60 11.82 29.42
CA GLY A 318 3.76 10.68 29.02
C GLY A 318 3.55 10.55 27.50
N ALA A 319 3.51 9.30 27.02
CA ALA A 319 3.63 9.03 25.58
C ALA A 319 2.92 7.74 25.14
N ASP A 320 1.59 7.66 25.33
CA ASP A 320 0.81 6.57 24.71
C ASP A 320 0.90 6.60 23.18
N MET A 321 0.93 7.80 22.59
CA MET A 321 1.15 8.03 21.16
C MET A 321 1.90 9.36 20.95
N LEU A 322 3.22 9.34 21.12
CA LEU A 322 4.07 10.48 20.80
C LEU A 322 4.03 10.79 19.28
N SER A 323 3.96 12.08 18.95
CA SER A 323 4.23 12.59 17.61
C SER A 323 4.69 14.05 17.70
N PHE A 324 5.61 14.42 16.81
CA PHE A 324 6.06 15.79 16.64
C PHE A 324 6.50 16.05 15.19
N SER A 325 6.64 17.32 14.83
CA SER A 325 7.23 17.80 13.58
C SER A 325 7.98 19.11 13.80
N TRP A 326 8.86 19.48 12.86
CA TRP A 326 9.53 20.78 12.89
C TRP A 326 8.61 21.93 12.47
N SER A 327 8.83 23.12 13.02
CA SER A 327 8.34 24.36 12.43
C SER A 327 9.05 24.65 11.09
N PRO A 328 8.43 25.38 10.14
CA PRO A 328 9.03 25.64 8.83
C PRO A 328 10.35 26.43 8.89
N ASP A 329 10.58 27.19 9.96
CA ASP A 329 11.80 27.96 10.22
C ASP A 329 12.90 27.17 10.96
N GLY A 330 12.62 25.91 11.36
CA GLY A 330 13.54 25.05 12.11
C GLY A 330 13.76 25.45 13.57
N ARG A 331 13.04 26.43 14.12
CA ARG A 331 13.27 26.95 15.48
C ARG A 331 12.46 26.27 16.59
N ALA A 332 11.45 25.49 16.22
CA ALA A 332 10.55 24.85 17.17
C ALA A 332 10.16 23.42 16.73
N LEU A 333 9.71 22.62 17.69
CA LEU A 333 9.03 21.35 17.46
C LEU A 333 7.56 21.46 17.88
N LEU A 334 6.63 21.09 17.00
CA LEU A 334 5.19 21.02 17.27
C LEU A 334 4.80 19.59 17.66
N PHE A 335 4.20 19.42 18.83
CA PHE A 335 3.78 18.15 19.40
C PHE A 335 2.26 17.96 19.35
N GLY A 336 1.82 16.71 19.20
CA GLY A 336 0.42 16.31 19.41
C GLY A 336 0.00 16.35 20.87
N SER A 337 -1.25 15.97 21.15
CA SER A 337 -1.75 15.76 22.52
C SER A 337 -0.90 14.72 23.26
N MET A 338 -0.57 14.99 24.52
CA MET A 338 0.25 14.11 25.38
C MET A 338 -0.57 13.64 26.59
N THR A 339 -0.26 12.45 27.11
CA THR A 339 -1.11 11.75 28.11
C THR A 339 -0.51 11.64 29.51
N GLY A 340 0.66 12.24 29.77
CA GLY A 340 1.31 12.16 31.08
C GLY A 340 0.73 13.07 32.16
N THR A 341 1.39 13.06 33.31
CA THR A 341 0.96 13.73 34.56
C THR A 341 0.85 15.26 34.45
N HIS A 342 1.53 15.89 33.48
CA HIS A 342 1.40 17.32 33.17
C HIS A 342 0.82 17.55 31.75
N GLY A 343 0.22 16.49 31.19
CA GLY A 343 -0.29 16.41 29.83
C GLY A 343 -1.53 17.25 29.63
N ALA A 344 -1.43 18.28 28.80
CA ALA A 344 -2.61 18.93 28.24
C ALA A 344 -3.10 18.10 27.04
N PRO A 345 -4.42 17.87 26.86
CA PRO A 345 -4.98 17.14 25.72
C PRO A 345 -4.98 17.98 24.43
N ARG A 346 -3.94 18.80 24.21
CA ARG A 346 -3.84 19.79 23.14
C ARG A 346 -2.44 19.81 22.55
N MET A 347 -2.35 20.24 21.29
CA MET A 347 -1.08 20.50 20.64
C MET A 347 -0.28 21.60 21.35
N ARG A 348 1.03 21.41 21.45
CA ARG A 348 1.98 22.34 22.10
C ARG A 348 3.23 22.51 21.22
N ARG A 349 3.82 23.70 21.20
CA ARG A 349 5.13 23.97 20.56
C ARG A 349 6.22 23.97 21.63
N LEU A 350 7.38 23.42 21.31
CA LEU A 350 8.62 23.56 22.06
C LEU A 350 9.54 24.50 21.29
N ASP A 351 9.89 25.63 21.88
CA ASP A 351 10.92 26.53 21.36
C ASP A 351 12.31 25.95 21.64
N LEU A 352 13.14 25.77 20.60
CA LEU A 352 14.42 25.06 20.71
C LEU A 352 15.59 25.93 21.20
N GLU A 353 15.42 27.26 21.24
CA GLU A 353 16.42 28.21 21.75
C GLU A 353 16.27 28.38 23.27
N THR A 354 15.03 28.52 23.73
CA THR A 354 14.69 28.78 25.14
C THR A 354 14.29 27.54 25.94
N GLY A 355 13.96 26.43 25.26
CA GLY A 355 13.41 25.22 25.87
C GLY A 355 11.99 25.38 26.42
N GLN A 356 11.28 26.46 26.07
CA GLN A 356 9.96 26.77 26.61
C GLN A 356 8.82 26.13 25.83
N TRP A 357 7.79 25.68 26.56
CA TRP A 357 6.57 25.13 25.99
C TRP A 357 5.51 26.22 25.79
N GLN A 358 4.95 26.31 24.59
CA GLN A 358 3.88 27.23 24.22
C GLN A 358 2.62 26.43 23.85
N PRO A 359 1.49 26.58 24.58
CA PRO A 359 0.24 25.90 24.23
C PRO A 359 -0.41 26.54 22.99
N LEU A 360 -1.00 25.74 22.12
CA LEU A 360 -1.77 26.24 20.98
C LEU A 360 -3.24 26.38 21.36
N SER A 361 -3.84 27.55 21.08
CA SER A 361 -5.25 27.83 21.39
C SER A 361 -6.13 27.63 20.16
N TYR A 362 -6.93 26.57 20.14
CA TYR A 362 -7.78 26.21 19.00
C TYR A 362 -9.03 25.43 19.43
N SER A 363 -10.04 25.33 18.56
CA SER A 363 -11.30 24.66 18.88
C SER A 363 -11.15 23.13 18.92
N ALA A 364 -11.29 22.56 20.12
CA ALA A 364 -11.25 21.12 20.39
C ALA A 364 -12.08 20.81 21.65
N GLN A 365 -12.74 19.65 21.68
CA GLN A 365 -13.47 19.17 22.85
C GLN A 365 -12.51 18.60 23.91
N PRO A 366 -12.87 18.56 25.21
CA PRO A 366 -11.98 18.03 26.26
C PRO A 366 -11.51 16.59 26.01
N SER A 367 -12.34 15.81 25.32
CA SER A 367 -12.13 14.41 24.93
C SER A 367 -11.25 14.19 23.68
N ASP A 368 -11.01 15.23 22.88
CA ASP A 368 -10.28 15.11 21.62
C ASP A 368 -8.79 14.80 21.84
N PHE A 369 -8.27 13.87 21.04
CA PHE A 369 -6.85 13.55 20.96
C PHE A 369 -6.31 13.86 19.57
N ASP A 370 -5.42 14.85 19.47
CA ASP A 370 -4.87 15.35 18.22
C ASP A 370 -3.44 14.81 18.01
N TYR A 371 -3.21 14.13 16.89
CA TYR A 371 -2.02 13.32 16.62
C TYR A 371 -1.36 13.67 15.28
N THR A 372 -0.05 13.47 15.17
CA THR A 372 0.78 13.78 13.98
C THR A 372 0.54 15.17 13.41
N PRO A 373 0.65 16.26 14.19
CA PRO A 373 0.50 17.59 13.65
C PRO A 373 1.69 17.97 12.76
N ARG A 374 1.43 18.59 11.61
CA ARG A 374 2.47 19.18 10.74
C ARG A 374 2.00 20.51 10.15
N TYR A 375 2.91 21.48 10.11
CA TYR A 375 2.70 22.72 9.37
C TYR A 375 2.57 22.46 7.86
N SER A 376 1.79 23.28 7.16
CA SER A 376 1.81 23.37 5.71
C SER A 376 3.16 23.90 5.20
N PRO A 377 3.55 23.63 3.94
CA PRO A 377 4.82 24.11 3.37
C PRO A 377 4.97 25.65 3.40
N ASP A 378 3.86 26.39 3.34
CA ASP A 378 3.80 27.85 3.44
C ASP A 378 3.73 28.37 4.89
N GLY A 379 3.65 27.47 5.89
CA GLY A 379 3.58 27.80 7.31
C GLY A 379 2.27 28.41 7.81
N HIS A 380 1.24 28.58 6.95
CA HIS A 380 -0.01 29.22 7.35
C HIS A 380 -1.00 28.31 8.08
N TRP A 381 -0.88 26.99 7.93
CA TRP A 381 -1.80 26.00 8.48
C TRP A 381 -1.06 24.94 9.29
N ILE A 382 -1.76 24.30 10.22
CA ILE A 382 -1.38 23.02 10.82
C ILE A 382 -2.48 22.03 10.46
N VAL A 383 -2.09 20.88 9.91
CA VAL A 383 -2.98 19.71 9.76
C VAL A 383 -2.60 18.67 10.81
N PHE A 384 -3.59 17.91 11.28
CA PHE A 384 -3.45 16.86 12.29
C PHE A 384 -4.56 15.80 12.14
N LEU A 385 -4.35 14.62 12.72
CA LEU A 385 -5.34 13.54 12.83
C LEU A 385 -6.02 13.61 14.19
N ARG A 386 -7.35 13.76 14.22
CA ARG A 386 -8.14 13.75 15.48
C ARG A 386 -8.76 12.39 15.72
N ASN A 387 -8.65 11.90 16.96
CA ASN A 387 -9.19 10.63 17.46
C ASN A 387 -8.83 9.41 16.56
N PRO A 388 -7.52 9.09 16.40
CA PRO A 388 -6.99 8.16 15.38
C PRO A 388 -7.63 6.77 15.26
N GLN A 389 -8.36 6.30 16.27
CA GLN A 389 -9.05 5.00 16.25
C GLN A 389 -10.16 4.93 15.19
N LEU A 390 -10.89 6.03 15.03
CA LEU A 390 -12.05 6.21 14.15
C LEU A 390 -12.02 7.65 13.62
N GLY A 391 -10.83 8.09 13.20
CA GLY A 391 -10.47 9.50 13.11
C GLY A 391 -10.55 10.07 11.70
N ASP A 392 -10.32 11.38 11.62
CA ASP A 392 -10.24 12.13 10.38
C ASP A 392 -9.17 13.22 10.45
N LEU A 393 -8.75 13.71 9.29
CA LEU A 393 -7.81 14.82 9.18
C LEU A 393 -8.55 16.15 9.40
N TRP A 394 -7.92 17.06 10.17
CA TRP A 394 -8.39 18.41 10.46
C TRP A 394 -7.29 19.43 10.16
N ARG A 395 -7.67 20.69 9.89
CA ARG A 395 -6.75 21.83 9.83
C ARG A 395 -7.15 22.95 10.78
N ILE A 396 -6.17 23.69 11.25
CA ILE A 396 -6.30 24.98 11.95
C ILE A 396 -5.31 25.98 11.33
N PRO A 397 -5.54 27.30 11.46
CA PRO A 397 -4.48 28.28 11.19
C PRO A 397 -3.27 27.99 12.09
N ALA A 398 -2.06 28.27 11.60
CA ALA A 398 -0.82 27.91 12.29
C ALA A 398 -0.70 28.50 13.72
N ASN A 399 -1.32 29.66 13.95
CA ASN A 399 -1.39 30.33 15.25
C ASN A 399 -2.59 29.94 16.13
N GLY A 400 -3.34 28.92 15.73
CA GLY A 400 -4.57 28.49 16.39
C GLY A 400 -5.82 29.14 15.81
N GLY A 401 -6.97 28.89 16.44
CA GLY A 401 -8.30 29.32 15.97
C GLY A 401 -9.25 28.15 15.67
N THR A 402 -10.16 28.35 14.72
CA THR A 402 -11.20 27.35 14.38
C THR A 402 -10.62 26.16 13.62
N ALA A 403 -11.00 24.96 14.03
CA ALA A 403 -10.64 23.70 13.39
C ALA A 403 -11.68 23.32 12.33
N GLU A 404 -11.19 22.94 11.15
CA GLU A 404 -11.99 22.52 9.99
C GLU A 404 -11.64 21.07 9.64
N ARG A 405 -12.68 20.22 9.53
CA ARG A 405 -12.56 18.81 9.14
C ARG A 405 -12.30 18.68 7.64
N LEU A 406 -11.33 17.86 7.25
CA LEU A 406 -10.91 17.67 5.85
C LEU A 406 -11.44 16.35 5.25
N THR A 407 -11.61 15.32 6.08
CA THR A 407 -12.11 13.99 5.69
C THR A 407 -13.28 13.58 6.58
N HIS A 408 -14.17 12.72 6.07
CA HIS A 408 -15.42 12.32 6.76
C HIS A 408 -15.57 10.79 6.82
N ASP A 409 -14.45 10.08 6.80
CA ASP A 409 -14.42 8.63 6.61
C ASP A 409 -14.42 7.84 7.92
N ASN A 410 -14.20 8.51 9.07
CA ASN A 410 -13.97 7.87 10.38
C ASN A 410 -12.97 6.71 10.27
N ALA A 411 -11.86 6.92 9.54
CA ALA A 411 -10.96 5.87 9.08
C ALA A 411 -9.79 5.62 10.03
N ASP A 412 -9.23 4.40 9.97
CA ASP A 412 -7.91 4.10 10.55
C ASP A 412 -6.83 4.66 9.61
N ILE A 413 -6.46 5.93 9.82
CA ILE A 413 -5.46 6.66 9.05
C ILE A 413 -4.06 6.34 9.58
N ARG A 414 -3.23 5.73 8.72
CA ARG A 414 -1.88 5.27 9.02
C ARG A 414 -0.85 6.26 8.51
N GLY A 415 -0.81 7.43 9.15
CA GLY A 415 0.14 8.50 8.83
C GLY A 415 -0.17 9.23 7.52
N TRP A 416 0.41 10.42 7.38
CA TRP A 416 0.15 11.34 6.28
C TRP A 416 1.31 12.35 6.13
N SER A 417 1.42 12.97 4.96
CA SER A 417 2.35 14.06 4.69
C SER A 417 1.77 15.05 3.65
N TRP A 418 2.32 16.26 3.61
CA TRP A 418 1.89 17.33 2.71
C TRP A 418 2.41 17.10 1.28
N LEU A 419 1.66 17.56 0.29
CA LEU A 419 2.25 17.82 -1.03
C LEU A 419 3.18 19.05 -0.96
N PRO A 420 4.32 19.08 -1.69
CA PRO A 420 5.28 20.18 -1.58
C PRO A 420 4.73 21.55 -1.99
N ASP A 421 3.68 21.57 -2.81
CA ASP A 421 2.97 22.77 -3.27
C ASP A 421 1.83 23.22 -2.34
N GLY A 422 1.57 22.50 -1.24
CA GLY A 422 0.46 22.76 -0.33
C GLY A 422 -0.93 22.47 -0.90
N SER A 423 -1.05 21.96 -2.13
CA SER A 423 -2.35 21.73 -2.80
C SER A 423 -3.17 20.59 -2.21
N GLY A 424 -2.53 19.70 -1.45
CA GLY A 424 -3.10 18.43 -1.04
C GLY A 424 -2.27 17.70 0.01
N LEU A 425 -2.77 16.52 0.40
CA LEU A 425 -2.14 15.62 1.35
C LEU A 425 -2.04 14.21 0.73
N ILE A 426 -0.97 13.48 1.06
CA ILE A 426 -0.90 12.02 0.85
C ILE A 426 -1.07 11.34 2.20
N PHE A 427 -1.96 10.35 2.31
CA PHE A 427 -2.17 9.62 3.56
C PHE A 427 -2.41 8.13 3.33
N GLY A 428 -1.98 7.31 4.29
CA GLY A 428 -2.32 5.90 4.35
C GLY A 428 -3.69 5.70 4.99
N ARG A 429 -4.58 4.94 4.36
CA ARG A 429 -5.89 4.56 4.89
C ARG A 429 -5.99 3.05 5.00
N ARG A 430 -6.46 2.54 6.14
CA ARG A 430 -6.91 1.15 6.27
C ARG A 430 -8.18 0.94 5.43
N VAL A 431 -8.10 0.07 4.44
CA VAL A 431 -9.22 -0.44 3.65
C VAL A 431 -9.17 -1.95 3.77
N ASP A 432 -10.23 -2.56 4.31
CA ASP A 432 -10.18 -3.95 4.78
C ASP A 432 -8.99 -4.18 5.73
N SER A 433 -8.32 -5.33 5.64
CA SER A 433 -7.10 -5.63 6.40
C SER A 433 -5.85 -4.90 5.86
N GLU A 434 -5.96 -4.17 4.75
CA GLU A 434 -4.85 -3.57 3.99
C GLU A 434 -4.70 -2.07 4.24
N ALA A 435 -3.49 -1.52 4.10
CA ALA A 435 -3.27 -0.07 4.07
C ALA A 435 -2.99 0.37 2.63
N ARG A 436 -3.65 1.44 2.18
CA ARG A 436 -3.51 1.99 0.82
C ARG A 436 -3.26 3.48 0.86
N LEU A 437 -2.49 4.01 -0.10
CA LEU A 437 -2.23 5.45 -0.18
C LEU A 437 -3.30 6.18 -0.99
N TYR A 438 -3.78 7.29 -0.42
CA TYR A 438 -4.71 8.21 -1.06
C TYR A 438 -4.12 9.62 -1.14
N ARG A 439 -4.52 10.37 -2.17
CA ARG A 439 -4.33 11.82 -2.29
C ARG A 439 -5.64 12.54 -1.98
N LEU A 440 -5.62 13.45 -1.01
CA LEU A 440 -6.67 14.44 -0.78
C LEU A 440 -6.28 15.74 -1.48
N ASP A 441 -7.15 16.30 -2.30
CA ASP A 441 -7.02 17.68 -2.78
C ASP A 441 -7.70 18.65 -1.80
N LEU A 442 -7.06 19.77 -1.49
CA LEU A 442 -7.59 20.73 -0.50
C LEU A 442 -8.46 21.82 -1.13
N VAL A 443 -8.51 21.92 -2.46
CA VAL A 443 -9.31 22.93 -3.17
C VAL A 443 -10.76 22.46 -3.35
N ASP A 444 -10.96 21.25 -3.88
CA ASP A 444 -12.28 20.69 -4.17
C ASP A 444 -12.70 19.55 -3.21
N ARG A 445 -11.82 19.18 -2.26
CA ARG A 445 -12.00 18.08 -1.30
C ARG A 445 -12.09 16.70 -1.94
N SER A 446 -11.59 16.52 -3.18
CA SER A 446 -11.58 15.23 -3.84
C SER A 446 -10.61 14.24 -3.15
N LEU A 447 -11.02 12.97 -3.11
CA LEU A 447 -10.19 11.86 -2.64
C LEU A 447 -9.85 10.94 -3.82
N HIS A 448 -8.57 10.68 -4.04
CA HIS A 448 -8.07 9.84 -5.13
C HIS A 448 -7.24 8.67 -4.57
N ASP A 449 -7.61 7.44 -4.92
CA ASP A 449 -6.78 6.25 -4.67
C ASP A 449 -5.55 6.30 -5.60
N LEU A 450 -4.35 6.06 -5.06
CA LEU A 450 -3.12 6.05 -5.85
C LEU A 450 -2.80 4.67 -6.46
N GLY A 451 -3.57 3.63 -6.14
CA GLY A 451 -3.27 2.25 -6.56
C GLY A 451 -2.01 1.68 -5.90
N VAL A 452 -1.64 2.19 -4.72
CA VAL A 452 -0.47 1.75 -3.96
C VAL A 452 -0.95 1.04 -2.69
N ASP A 453 -1.02 -0.29 -2.79
CA ASP A 453 -1.43 -1.21 -1.73
C ASP A 453 -0.27 -1.56 -0.78
N ASP A 454 -0.60 -2.16 0.37
CA ASP A 454 0.32 -2.56 1.44
C ASP A 454 1.22 -1.42 1.96
N ALA A 455 0.71 -0.18 1.91
CA ALA A 455 1.47 1.05 2.05
C ALA A 455 0.90 1.98 3.14
N GLN A 456 1.77 2.44 4.04
CA GLN A 456 1.41 3.27 5.20
C GLN A 456 2.57 4.18 5.62
N ALA A 457 2.30 5.15 6.49
CA ALA A 457 3.24 6.17 6.97
C ALA A 457 4.02 6.84 5.81
N PRO A 458 3.32 7.47 4.84
CA PRO A 458 3.95 8.18 3.75
C PRO A 458 4.69 9.43 4.25
N ASP A 459 5.82 9.74 3.61
CA ASP A 459 6.46 11.06 3.71
C ASP A 459 6.87 11.56 2.32
N VAL A 460 6.71 12.86 2.08
CA VAL A 460 6.82 13.48 0.74
C VAL A 460 7.76 14.67 0.81
N ALA A 461 8.77 14.67 -0.07
CA ALA A 461 9.71 15.78 -0.22
C ALA A 461 10.23 15.83 -1.66
N HIS A 462 10.50 17.03 -2.17
CA HIS A 462 11.15 17.26 -3.48
C HIS A 462 10.58 16.42 -4.66
N GLY A 463 9.25 16.31 -4.77
CA GLY A 463 8.60 15.52 -5.83
C GLY A 463 8.73 13.99 -5.70
N HIS A 464 9.19 13.50 -4.54
CA HIS A 464 9.32 12.08 -4.22
C HIS A 464 8.46 11.70 -3.01
N LEU A 465 8.15 10.41 -2.91
CA LEU A 465 7.33 9.80 -1.88
C LEU A 465 8.06 8.56 -1.34
N VAL A 466 8.27 8.51 -0.02
CA VAL A 466 8.59 7.26 0.70
C VAL A 466 7.40 6.80 1.51
N PHE A 467 7.35 5.51 1.80
CA PHE A 467 6.35 4.94 2.70
C PHE A 467 6.85 3.61 3.28
N VAL A 468 6.24 3.16 4.37
CA VAL A 468 6.42 1.81 4.89
C VAL A 468 5.56 0.86 4.05
N GLN A 469 6.21 -0.04 3.33
CA GLN A 469 5.58 -1.23 2.76
C GLN A 469 5.52 -2.31 3.85
N ARG A 470 4.33 -2.87 4.09
CA ARG A 470 4.13 -3.95 5.06
C ARG A 470 3.05 -4.90 4.57
N LYS A 471 3.44 -6.11 4.17
CA LYS A 471 2.53 -7.18 3.73
C LYS A 471 2.50 -8.31 4.77
N PRO A 472 1.81 -8.16 5.91
CA PRO A 472 1.72 -9.24 6.88
C PRO A 472 0.79 -10.35 6.36
N GLN A 473 1.08 -11.58 6.75
CA GLN A 473 0.22 -12.76 6.67
C GLN A 473 -0.09 -13.26 8.08
N PHE A 474 -1.34 -13.63 8.32
CA PHE A 474 -1.82 -14.09 9.62
C PHE A 474 -2.57 -15.41 9.46
N GLY A 475 -2.27 -16.37 10.32
CA GLY A 475 -2.99 -17.64 10.40
C GLY A 475 -3.87 -17.70 11.64
N VAL A 476 -5.03 -18.34 11.55
CA VAL A 476 -5.90 -18.57 12.72
C VAL A 476 -5.41 -19.76 13.55
N TYR A 477 -5.21 -19.52 14.84
CA TYR A 477 -4.80 -20.50 15.83
C TYR A 477 -5.84 -20.66 16.94
N GLN A 478 -6.05 -21.90 17.37
CA GLN A 478 -6.58 -22.20 18.70
C GLN A 478 -5.41 -22.34 19.67
N VAL A 479 -5.54 -21.74 20.85
CA VAL A 479 -4.51 -21.72 21.88
C VAL A 479 -5.13 -22.21 23.19
N ILE A 480 -4.62 -23.33 23.69
CA ILE A 480 -5.13 -24.01 24.89
C ILE A 480 -4.03 -24.08 25.95
N HIS A 481 -4.39 -23.98 27.23
CA HIS A 481 -3.43 -24.12 28.32
C HIS A 481 -2.83 -25.55 28.34
N ASP A 482 -1.53 -25.65 28.57
CA ASP A 482 -0.84 -26.93 28.81
C ASP A 482 -0.77 -27.19 30.33
N PRO A 483 -1.60 -28.08 30.91
CA PRO A 483 -1.56 -28.39 32.34
C PRO A 483 -0.37 -29.26 32.75
N MET A 484 0.33 -29.90 31.81
CA MET A 484 1.43 -30.84 32.10
C MET A 484 2.78 -30.12 32.13
N ASN A 485 3.04 -29.25 31.15
CA ASN A 485 4.32 -28.54 31.01
C ASN A 485 4.26 -27.08 31.49
N GLY A 486 3.04 -26.56 31.70
CA GLY A 486 2.80 -25.12 31.85
C GLY A 486 2.86 -24.38 30.50
N GLY A 487 2.16 -23.25 30.42
CA GLY A 487 2.09 -22.46 29.19
C GLY A 487 0.93 -22.88 28.28
N TYR A 488 1.15 -22.86 26.96
CA TYR A 488 0.09 -23.03 25.96
C TYR A 488 0.50 -23.84 24.72
N ILE A 489 -0.40 -24.71 24.28
CA ILE A 489 -0.34 -25.43 23.00
C ILE A 489 -1.08 -24.60 21.95
N ARG A 490 -0.39 -24.30 20.83
CA ARG A 490 -0.93 -23.56 19.67
C ARG A 490 -1.23 -24.54 18.53
N ARG A 491 -2.49 -24.61 18.09
CA ARG A 491 -2.95 -25.43 16.96
C ARG A 491 -3.48 -24.52 15.85
N ARG A 492 -2.79 -24.47 14.70
CA ARG A 492 -3.30 -23.79 13.51
C ARG A 492 -4.56 -24.51 13.03
N LEU A 493 -5.66 -23.77 12.87
CA LEU A 493 -6.96 -24.36 12.52
C LEU A 493 -7.13 -24.53 11.01
N PHE A 494 -6.76 -23.49 10.26
CA PHE A 494 -7.05 -23.40 8.83
C PHE A 494 -5.78 -23.04 8.04
N PRO A 495 -5.50 -23.73 6.92
CA PRO A 495 -4.54 -23.26 5.93
C PRO A 495 -4.98 -21.89 5.38
N SER A 496 -4.02 -21.00 5.17
CA SER A 496 -4.23 -19.66 4.60
C SER A 496 -2.91 -19.12 4.07
N SER A 497 -2.99 -18.35 2.99
CA SER A 497 -1.94 -17.49 2.43
C SER A 497 -2.32 -16.01 2.48
N GLY A 498 -3.37 -15.68 3.24
CA GLY A 498 -3.91 -14.34 3.39
C GLY A 498 -3.65 -13.73 4.77
N ARG A 499 -4.37 -12.64 5.03
CA ARG A 499 -4.53 -12.02 6.34
C ARG A 499 -5.80 -12.56 6.97
N ASP A 500 -5.68 -13.59 7.79
CA ASP A 500 -6.80 -13.99 8.64
C ASP A 500 -6.86 -13.07 9.87
N ASP A 501 -8.02 -12.47 10.15
CA ASP A 501 -8.24 -11.67 11.36
C ASP A 501 -9.63 -11.88 11.95
N GLN A 502 -9.88 -11.28 13.13
CA GLN A 502 -11.13 -11.37 13.87
C GLN A 502 -11.71 -12.81 14.06
N PRO A 503 -10.94 -13.81 14.53
CA PRO A 503 -11.50 -15.13 14.81
C PRO A 503 -12.49 -15.10 15.98
N MET A 504 -13.77 -15.34 15.67
CA MET A 504 -14.90 -15.32 16.59
C MET A 504 -15.54 -16.71 16.68
N ILE A 505 -15.33 -17.37 17.82
CA ILE A 505 -15.85 -18.70 18.15
C ILE A 505 -17.34 -18.65 18.48
N ALA A 506 -18.09 -19.60 17.92
CA ALA A 506 -19.48 -19.79 18.26
C ALA A 506 -19.63 -20.37 19.68
N PRO A 507 -20.75 -20.11 20.37
CA PRO A 507 -21.02 -20.66 21.71
C PRO A 507 -21.03 -22.18 21.79
N ASP A 508 -21.29 -22.87 20.67
CA ASP A 508 -21.16 -24.32 20.57
C ASP A 508 -19.70 -24.82 20.61
N GLY A 509 -18.72 -23.94 20.39
CA GLY A 509 -17.28 -24.20 20.31
C GLY A 509 -16.86 -25.05 19.10
N ARG A 510 -17.75 -25.21 18.13
CA ARG A 510 -17.56 -26.02 16.93
C ARG A 510 -17.40 -25.16 15.69
N GLN A 511 -18.12 -24.04 15.61
CA GLN A 511 -18.09 -23.15 14.47
C GLN A 511 -17.21 -21.92 14.74
N LEU A 512 -16.33 -21.58 13.81
CA LEU A 512 -15.55 -20.33 13.83
C LEU A 512 -15.97 -19.48 12.64
N ILE A 513 -16.16 -18.18 12.88
CA ILE A 513 -16.23 -17.17 11.83
C ILE A 513 -15.03 -16.23 11.96
N PHE A 514 -14.47 -15.79 10.84
CA PHE A 514 -13.30 -14.92 10.80
C PHE A 514 -13.29 -14.17 9.46
N ALA A 515 -12.54 -13.08 9.34
CA ALA A 515 -12.39 -12.36 8.08
C ALA A 515 -11.02 -12.67 7.45
N SER A 516 -10.96 -12.71 6.12
CA SER A 516 -9.73 -13.04 5.39
C SER A 516 -9.76 -12.63 3.92
N ASN A 517 -8.59 -12.24 3.39
CA ASN A 517 -8.38 -12.01 1.96
C ASN A 517 -7.77 -13.21 1.22
N ARG A 518 -7.84 -14.43 1.77
CA ARG A 518 -7.29 -15.67 1.20
C ARG A 518 -7.73 -16.01 -0.24
N SER A 519 -8.83 -15.44 -0.73
CA SER A 519 -9.31 -15.60 -2.12
C SER A 519 -8.85 -14.47 -3.06
N GLY A 520 -8.03 -13.54 -2.57
CA GLY A 520 -7.64 -12.30 -3.28
C GLY A 520 -8.50 -11.09 -2.92
N ALA A 521 -9.75 -11.30 -2.48
CA ALA A 521 -10.65 -10.25 -1.97
C ALA A 521 -10.96 -10.49 -0.48
N TYR A 522 -11.09 -9.42 0.30
CA TYR A 522 -11.45 -9.53 1.72
C TYR A 522 -12.92 -9.94 1.86
N GLY A 523 -13.15 -11.03 2.60
CA GLY A 523 -14.47 -11.62 2.79
C GLY A 523 -14.63 -12.25 4.17
N LEU A 524 -15.86 -12.63 4.49
CA LEU A 524 -16.22 -13.31 5.73
C LEU A 524 -16.18 -14.83 5.52
N TRP A 525 -15.49 -15.55 6.38
CA TRP A 525 -15.25 -16.99 6.25
C TRP A 525 -15.78 -17.74 7.46
N TRP A 526 -16.36 -18.91 7.21
CA TRP A 526 -16.83 -19.84 8.24
C TRP A 526 -16.11 -21.19 8.11
N GLY A 527 -15.85 -21.86 9.24
CA GLY A 527 -15.36 -23.24 9.27
C GLY A 527 -15.66 -23.96 10.60
N ASP A 528 -15.70 -25.29 10.54
CA ASP A 528 -15.76 -26.21 11.69
C ASP A 528 -14.34 -26.38 12.27
N VAL A 529 -14.16 -26.01 13.54
CA VAL A 529 -12.89 -26.03 14.29
C VAL A 529 -12.26 -27.44 14.33
N GLY A 530 -13.07 -28.49 14.26
CA GLY A 530 -12.61 -29.87 14.20
C GLY A 530 -12.25 -30.37 12.79
N LYS A 531 -12.55 -29.60 11.75
CA LYS A 531 -12.39 -30.02 10.33
C LYS A 531 -11.72 -28.92 9.51
N PRO A 532 -10.36 -28.90 9.44
CA PRO A 532 -9.62 -27.85 8.72
C PRO A 532 -10.04 -27.60 7.26
N GLY A 533 -10.53 -28.63 6.55
CA GLY A 533 -11.01 -28.52 5.17
C GLY A 533 -12.46 -28.04 4.99
N SER A 534 -13.15 -27.66 6.07
CA SER A 534 -14.57 -27.20 6.03
C SER A 534 -14.74 -25.72 5.67
N VAL A 535 -13.64 -24.97 5.55
CA VAL A 535 -13.65 -23.51 5.39
C VAL A 535 -14.29 -23.10 4.08
N ARG A 536 -15.23 -22.14 4.14
CA ARG A 536 -15.84 -21.52 2.96
C ARG A 536 -16.18 -20.05 3.18
N LEU A 537 -16.29 -19.34 2.06
CA LEU A 537 -16.73 -17.95 2.01
C LEU A 537 -18.23 -17.86 2.34
N ILE A 538 -18.61 -16.79 3.03
CA ILE A 538 -19.98 -16.31 3.15
C ILE A 538 -20.13 -15.16 2.15
N GLU A 539 -21.06 -15.31 1.21
CA GLU A 539 -21.29 -14.32 0.14
C GLU A 539 -22.32 -13.26 0.55
N GLY A 540 -22.44 -12.20 -0.26
CA GLY A 540 -23.46 -11.16 -0.10
C GLY A 540 -23.09 -10.01 0.83
N LEU A 541 -21.92 -10.02 1.46
CA LEU A 541 -21.37 -8.90 2.23
C LEU A 541 -19.83 -8.87 2.19
N ARG A 542 -19.25 -7.70 2.47
CA ARG A 542 -17.80 -7.54 2.74
C ARG A 542 -17.61 -6.98 4.16
N PRO A 543 -16.97 -7.70 5.09
CA PRO A 543 -16.97 -7.33 6.52
C PRO A 543 -16.10 -6.10 6.82
N ASP A 544 -16.43 -5.36 7.89
CA ASP A 544 -15.58 -4.26 8.40
C ASP A 544 -14.38 -4.85 9.16
N ALA A 545 -13.17 -4.59 8.66
CA ALA A 545 -11.93 -5.11 9.23
C ALA A 545 -11.59 -4.61 10.65
N ARG A 546 -12.39 -3.72 11.25
CA ARG A 546 -12.20 -3.24 12.61
C ARG A 546 -13.12 -3.90 13.63
N GLN A 547 -14.31 -4.34 13.24
CA GLN A 547 -15.39 -4.67 14.18
C GLN A 547 -15.77 -6.15 14.10
N ALA A 548 -15.51 -6.85 15.19
CA ALA A 548 -15.68 -8.30 15.28
C ALA A 548 -17.17 -8.72 15.22
N ALA A 549 -17.41 -9.79 14.49
CA ALA A 549 -18.72 -10.42 14.35
C ALA A 549 -19.23 -11.03 15.68
N ASP A 550 -20.53 -10.94 15.95
CA ASP A 550 -21.14 -11.44 17.18
C ASP A 550 -22.12 -12.59 16.93
N TRP A 551 -21.87 -13.74 17.57
CA TRP A 551 -22.73 -14.93 17.46
C TRP A 551 -23.99 -14.81 18.32
N SER A 552 -25.10 -15.36 17.84
CA SER A 552 -26.32 -15.57 18.62
C SER A 552 -26.12 -16.59 19.76
N ALA A 553 -27.04 -16.65 20.72
CA ALA A 553 -26.94 -17.60 21.83
C ALA A 553 -26.94 -19.07 21.38
N ASP A 554 -27.74 -19.38 20.36
CA ASP A 554 -27.99 -20.70 19.78
C ASP A 554 -26.95 -21.17 18.73
N SER A 555 -25.91 -20.36 18.47
CA SER A 555 -24.89 -20.61 17.43
C SER A 555 -25.43 -20.75 15.99
N GLN A 556 -26.66 -20.28 15.71
CA GLN A 556 -27.26 -20.35 14.37
C GLN A 556 -27.07 -19.08 13.53
N ARG A 557 -26.86 -17.94 14.18
CA ARG A 557 -26.82 -16.62 13.54
C ARG A 557 -25.61 -15.80 13.99
N VAL A 558 -25.19 -14.86 13.15
CA VAL A 558 -24.06 -13.96 13.39
C VAL A 558 -24.41 -12.57 12.92
N LEU A 559 -24.19 -11.56 13.77
CA LEU A 559 -24.25 -10.14 13.39
C LEU A 559 -22.89 -9.70 12.88
N VAL A 560 -22.88 -9.06 11.71
CA VAL A 560 -21.67 -8.63 11.03
C VAL A 560 -21.87 -7.21 10.52
N SER A 561 -20.96 -6.30 10.85
CA SER A 561 -20.86 -5.00 10.19
C SER A 561 -19.98 -5.10 8.96
N GLY A 562 -20.30 -4.33 7.94
CA GLY A 562 -19.61 -4.39 6.66
C GLY A 562 -20.27 -3.52 5.61
N SER A 563 -20.07 -3.87 4.35
CA SER A 563 -20.64 -3.20 3.19
C SER A 563 -21.40 -4.16 2.26
N ASP A 564 -22.41 -3.62 1.57
CA ASP A 564 -23.09 -4.30 0.47
C ASP A 564 -22.25 -4.29 -0.82
N ALA A 565 -22.75 -4.92 -1.88
CA ALA A 565 -22.06 -4.99 -3.17
C ALA A 565 -21.86 -3.62 -3.86
N GLN A 566 -22.55 -2.58 -3.38
CA GLN A 566 -22.42 -1.20 -3.84
C GLN A 566 -21.50 -0.37 -2.93
N GLY A 567 -20.97 -0.96 -1.85
CA GLY A 567 -20.06 -0.32 -0.90
C GLY A 567 -20.75 0.43 0.26
N HIS A 568 -22.08 0.39 0.38
CA HIS A 568 -22.76 1.08 1.48
C HIS A 568 -22.58 0.32 2.79
N ALA A 569 -22.19 1.04 3.84
CA ALA A 569 -22.09 0.49 5.19
C ALA A 569 -23.46 -0.02 5.68
N ALA A 570 -23.48 -1.21 6.27
CA ALA A 570 -24.68 -1.83 6.80
C ALA A 570 -24.34 -2.89 7.89
N LEU A 571 -25.37 -3.31 8.61
CA LEU A 571 -25.34 -4.50 9.45
C LEU A 571 -26.07 -5.65 8.76
N PHE A 572 -25.54 -6.85 8.93
CA PHE A 572 -26.04 -8.08 8.35
C PHE A 572 -26.29 -9.13 9.44
N GLU A 573 -27.42 -9.84 9.36
CA GLU A 573 -27.63 -11.10 10.07
C GLU A 573 -27.30 -12.25 9.12
N VAL A 574 -26.21 -12.96 9.42
CA VAL A 574 -25.70 -14.11 8.66
C VAL A 574 -26.21 -15.39 9.31
N THR A 575 -26.65 -16.35 8.51
CA THR A 575 -26.94 -17.73 8.95
C THR A 575 -25.85 -18.66 8.39
N PRO A 576 -24.76 -18.96 9.12
CA PRO A 576 -23.60 -19.63 8.53
C PRO A 576 -23.94 -20.99 7.92
N GLY A 577 -24.80 -21.78 8.56
CA GLY A 577 -25.24 -23.09 8.06
C GLY A 577 -25.81 -23.09 6.64
N THR A 578 -26.46 -21.99 6.21
CA THR A 578 -26.96 -21.83 4.83
C THR A 578 -26.07 -20.94 3.95
N GLY A 579 -25.15 -20.18 4.55
CA GLY A 579 -24.37 -19.14 3.85
C GLY A 579 -25.14 -17.86 3.55
N LYS A 580 -26.42 -17.75 3.96
CA LYS A 580 -27.26 -16.59 3.67
C LYS A 580 -26.89 -15.40 4.56
N ALA A 581 -26.71 -14.24 3.95
CA ALA A 581 -26.62 -12.94 4.61
C ALA A 581 -27.90 -12.11 4.37
N LEU A 582 -28.44 -11.50 5.43
CA LEU A 582 -29.60 -10.61 5.36
C LEU A 582 -29.21 -9.22 5.87
N ARG A 583 -29.30 -8.19 5.01
CA ARG A 583 -29.14 -6.79 5.44
C ARG A 583 -30.24 -6.39 6.41
N LEU A 584 -29.87 -5.81 7.55
CA LEU A 584 -30.78 -5.37 8.60
C LEU A 584 -31.25 -3.92 8.37
N PRO A 585 -32.55 -3.60 8.59
CA PRO A 585 -33.11 -2.26 8.41
C PRO A 585 -32.83 -1.37 9.64
N VAL A 586 -31.55 -1.17 9.94
CA VAL A 586 -31.10 -0.38 11.10
C VAL A 586 -31.41 1.10 10.87
N PRO A 587 -32.07 1.81 11.79
CA PRO A 587 -32.47 3.21 11.58
C PRO A 587 -31.30 4.22 11.43
N GLN A 588 -30.10 3.87 11.89
CA GLN A 588 -28.93 4.76 11.88
C GLN A 588 -28.13 4.62 10.57
N PRO A 589 -27.64 5.72 9.97
CA PRO A 589 -26.98 5.71 8.66
C PRO A 589 -25.55 5.16 8.68
N ARG A 590 -24.87 5.19 9.85
CA ARG A 590 -23.48 4.69 10.02
C ARG A 590 -23.36 3.70 11.19
N PRO A 591 -23.93 2.49 11.07
CA PRO A 591 -23.71 1.47 12.07
C PRO A 591 -22.25 0.95 12.01
N LEU A 592 -21.62 0.81 13.17
CA LEU A 592 -20.26 0.32 13.32
C LEU A 592 -20.21 -1.14 13.79
N GLN A 593 -21.08 -1.51 14.72
CA GLN A 593 -21.13 -2.86 15.32
C GLN A 593 -22.57 -3.17 15.77
N ALA A 594 -22.93 -4.45 15.82
CA ALA A 594 -24.06 -4.90 16.61
C ALA A 594 -23.72 -6.15 17.42
N ILE A 595 -24.37 -6.32 18.57
CA ILE A 595 -24.30 -7.54 19.38
C ILE A 595 -25.70 -8.01 19.77
N HIS A 596 -25.85 -9.31 19.95
CA HIS A 596 -27.04 -9.91 20.56
C HIS A 596 -27.07 -9.58 22.06
N VAL A 597 -28.29 -9.46 22.58
CA VAL A 597 -28.59 -9.43 24.02
C VAL A 597 -29.50 -10.63 24.36
N PRO A 598 -29.75 -10.94 25.65
CA PRO A 598 -30.53 -12.13 26.01
C PRO A 598 -31.97 -12.21 25.45
N ASP A 599 -32.60 -11.09 25.14
CA ASP A 599 -33.85 -11.05 24.36
C ASP A 599 -33.50 -11.11 22.86
N PRO A 600 -33.84 -12.20 22.12
CA PRO A 600 -33.47 -12.36 20.72
C PRO A 600 -34.13 -11.34 19.78
N GLU A 601 -35.17 -10.63 20.24
CA GLU A 601 -35.83 -9.56 19.51
C GLU A 601 -35.36 -8.16 19.93
N ARG A 602 -34.23 -8.10 20.64
CA ARG A 602 -33.49 -6.86 20.91
C ARG A 602 -32.05 -7.01 20.48
N LEU A 603 -31.47 -5.91 20.02
CA LEU A 603 -30.07 -5.81 19.60
C LEU A 603 -29.47 -4.52 20.12
N LEU A 604 -28.19 -4.57 20.52
CA LEU A 604 -27.39 -3.38 20.76
C LEU A 604 -26.63 -3.03 19.49
N VAL A 605 -26.73 -1.78 19.05
CA VAL A 605 -26.07 -1.25 17.86
C VAL A 605 -25.17 -0.09 18.25
N VAL A 606 -23.88 -0.17 17.93
CA VAL A 606 -22.95 0.97 17.99
C VAL A 606 -23.03 1.69 16.65
N ALA A 607 -23.14 3.01 16.66
CA ALA A 607 -23.16 3.87 15.47
C ALA A 607 -22.29 5.12 15.66
N ALA A 608 -21.95 5.78 14.55
CA ALA A 608 -21.31 7.09 14.54
C ALA A 608 -22.29 8.18 14.10
N ALA A 609 -22.27 9.32 14.79
CA ALA A 609 -22.94 10.55 14.38
C ALA A 609 -22.14 11.30 13.29
N ASP A 610 -22.72 12.38 12.75
CA ASP A 610 -22.08 13.18 11.70
C ASP A 610 -20.86 13.96 12.20
N ASP A 611 -20.87 14.41 13.46
CA ASP A 611 -19.76 15.07 14.12
C ASP A 611 -18.57 14.13 14.47
N GLY A 612 -18.75 12.81 14.29
CA GLY A 612 -17.75 11.78 14.57
C GLY A 612 -17.86 11.13 15.96
N HIS A 613 -18.75 11.60 16.83
CA HIS A 613 -18.99 10.94 18.12
C HIS A 613 -19.70 9.59 17.92
N THR A 614 -19.37 8.61 18.76
CA THR A 614 -19.97 7.28 18.71
C THR A 614 -20.89 7.03 19.90
N PHE A 615 -21.92 6.21 19.69
CA PHE A 615 -22.90 5.87 20.70
C PHE A 615 -23.44 4.46 20.48
N ALA A 616 -23.91 3.82 21.55
CA ALA A 616 -24.64 2.57 21.51
C ALA A 616 -26.13 2.81 21.75
N THR A 617 -27.01 2.16 20.97
CA THR A 617 -28.46 2.21 21.16
C THR A 617 -29.03 0.79 21.25
N LEU A 618 -29.89 0.55 22.24
CA LEU A 618 -30.69 -0.67 22.35
C LEU A 618 -31.94 -0.54 21.50
N TYR A 619 -32.13 -1.44 20.54
CA TYR A 619 -33.31 -1.50 19.67
C TYR A 619 -34.21 -2.69 20.02
N ASP A 620 -35.52 -2.49 19.89
CA ASP A 620 -36.55 -3.51 19.83
C ASP A 620 -36.96 -3.70 18.37
N ARG A 621 -36.72 -4.89 17.79
CA ARG A 621 -36.89 -5.15 16.35
C ARG A 621 -38.26 -5.73 15.98
N ARG A 622 -39.15 -5.88 16.96
CA ARG A 622 -40.53 -6.41 16.78
C ARG A 622 -41.42 -5.51 15.91
N SER A 623 -41.03 -4.24 15.71
CA SER A 623 -41.70 -3.27 14.84
C SER A 623 -40.79 -2.83 13.69
N ALA A 624 -41.38 -2.39 12.59
CA ALA A 624 -40.69 -1.66 11.53
C ALA A 624 -41.29 -0.24 11.41
N PRO A 625 -40.51 0.84 11.61
CA PRO A 625 -39.09 0.87 11.99
C PRO A 625 -38.83 0.30 13.40
N TRP A 626 -37.58 -0.07 13.66
CA TRP A 626 -37.15 -0.56 14.97
C TRP A 626 -37.27 0.55 16.02
N ARG A 627 -37.75 0.20 17.21
CA ARG A 627 -37.93 1.16 18.30
C ARG A 627 -36.66 1.24 19.16
N ALA A 628 -36.04 2.41 19.24
CA ALA A 628 -34.98 2.68 20.21
C ALA A 628 -35.57 2.66 21.64
N LEU A 629 -34.88 1.98 22.57
CA LEU A 629 -35.29 1.84 23.97
C LEU A 629 -34.40 2.66 24.92
N ALA A 630 -33.10 2.68 24.67
CA ALA A 630 -32.10 3.38 25.47
C ALA A 630 -30.86 3.67 24.63
N SER A 631 -30.07 4.68 24.99
CA SER A 631 -28.82 5.02 24.30
C SER A 631 -27.74 5.46 25.29
N LEU A 632 -26.50 5.07 25.02
CA LEU A 632 -25.30 5.39 25.81
C LEU A 632 -24.26 6.07 24.88
N PRO A 633 -23.81 7.30 25.16
CA PRO A 633 -22.78 7.98 24.36
C PRO A 633 -21.38 7.42 24.64
N ASP A 634 -20.42 7.76 23.79
CA ASP A 634 -19.00 7.41 23.89
C ASP A 634 -18.74 5.91 23.98
N VAL A 635 -19.26 5.15 23.01
CA VAL A 635 -19.02 3.70 22.91
C VAL A 635 -18.26 3.38 21.63
N SER A 636 -17.10 2.75 21.72
CA SER A 636 -16.28 2.35 20.56
C SER A 636 -16.39 0.86 20.20
N GLN A 637 -16.69 0.01 21.19
CA GLN A 637 -16.94 -1.42 21.00
C GLN A 637 -17.80 -1.98 22.15
N LEU A 638 -18.63 -2.98 21.85
CA LEU A 638 -19.39 -3.80 22.80
C LEU A 638 -19.07 -5.29 22.66
N ARG A 639 -19.17 -6.05 23.76
CA ARG A 639 -19.28 -7.53 23.76
C ARG A 639 -20.17 -7.98 24.92
N LEU A 640 -21.02 -8.99 24.71
CA LEU A 640 -21.76 -9.61 25.80
C LEU A 640 -20.86 -10.62 26.54
N ASP A 641 -20.66 -10.45 27.84
CA ASP A 641 -20.20 -11.54 28.70
C ASP A 641 -21.41 -12.43 29.01
N ARG A 642 -21.41 -13.66 28.47
CA ARG A 642 -22.53 -14.59 28.63
C ARG A 642 -22.50 -15.32 29.96
N VAL A 643 -21.42 -15.20 30.73
CA VAL A 643 -21.32 -15.75 32.10
C VAL A 643 -22.03 -14.84 33.09
N SER A 644 -21.79 -13.52 33.04
CA SER A 644 -22.45 -12.54 33.91
C SER A 644 -23.75 -11.95 33.35
N GLY A 645 -24.00 -12.08 32.05
CA GLY A 645 -25.09 -11.41 31.34
C GLY A 645 -24.90 -9.90 31.18
N GLN A 646 -23.73 -9.35 31.55
CA GLN A 646 -23.40 -7.93 31.41
C GLN A 646 -22.80 -7.65 30.03
N VAL A 647 -22.98 -6.41 29.56
CA VAL A 647 -22.33 -5.92 28.35
C VAL A 647 -21.04 -5.22 28.76
N LEU A 648 -19.92 -5.75 28.27
CA LEU A 648 -18.62 -5.12 28.38
C LEU A 648 -18.44 -4.13 27.23
N LEU A 649 -17.84 -2.97 27.51
CA LEU A 649 -17.64 -1.90 26.53
C LEU A 649 -16.32 -1.16 26.71
N THR A 650 -15.83 -0.61 25.60
CA THR A 650 -14.77 0.40 25.58
C THR A 650 -15.29 1.72 25.01
N ARG A 651 -14.60 2.81 25.35
CA ARG A 651 -14.93 4.18 24.96
C ARG A 651 -13.97 4.71 23.90
N LEU A 652 -14.38 5.73 23.16
CA LEU A 652 -13.54 6.40 22.16
C LEU A 652 -12.66 7.49 22.79
N THR A 653 -13.22 8.20 23.79
CA THR A 653 -12.55 9.37 24.40
C THR A 653 -11.43 9.01 25.38
N GLY A 654 -11.39 7.78 25.91
CA GLY A 654 -10.42 7.33 26.91
C GLY A 654 -10.04 5.85 26.79
N GLY A 655 -9.01 5.44 27.53
CA GLY A 655 -8.71 4.03 27.79
C GLY A 655 -9.54 3.47 28.95
N GLY A 656 -9.53 2.14 29.10
CA GLY A 656 -10.32 1.42 30.11
C GLY A 656 -11.36 0.49 29.50
N LEU A 657 -11.93 -0.35 30.36
CA LEU A 657 -13.03 -1.28 30.11
C LEU A 657 -14.13 -1.03 31.16
N TRP A 658 -15.38 -0.99 30.71
CA TRP A 658 -16.55 -0.83 31.57
C TRP A 658 -17.53 -1.98 31.36
N GLN A 659 -18.42 -2.18 32.32
CA GLN A 659 -19.56 -3.08 32.23
C GLN A 659 -20.86 -2.30 32.46
N VAL A 660 -21.94 -2.70 31.78
CA VAL A 660 -23.28 -2.12 31.91
C VAL A 660 -24.33 -3.21 31.70
N ALA A 661 -25.51 -3.04 32.30
CA ALA A 661 -26.64 -3.94 32.03
C ALA A 661 -27.06 -3.86 30.55
N PRO A 662 -27.59 -4.94 29.93
CA PRO A 662 -28.08 -4.92 28.55
C PRO A 662 -29.17 -3.88 28.25
N SER A 663 -29.80 -3.31 29.28
CA SER A 663 -30.74 -2.19 29.19
C SER A 663 -30.09 -0.82 28.91
N LEU A 664 -28.76 -0.71 28.98
CA LEU A 664 -27.99 0.55 28.98
C LEU A 664 -28.38 1.52 30.12
N ALA A 665 -28.89 1.00 31.24
CA ALA A 665 -29.25 1.82 32.39
C ALA A 665 -27.99 2.45 33.01
N ALA A 666 -27.93 3.79 33.07
CA ALA A 666 -26.70 4.54 33.36
C ALA A 666 -26.16 4.35 34.79
N ASP A 667 -27.03 4.01 35.74
CA ASP A 667 -26.70 3.63 37.12
C ASP A 667 -25.97 2.27 37.21
N THR A 668 -26.15 1.40 36.22
CA THR A 668 -25.46 0.10 36.13
C THR A 668 -24.07 0.17 35.50
N LEU A 669 -23.65 1.34 34.99
CA LEU A 669 -22.37 1.53 34.32
C LEU A 669 -21.21 1.61 35.33
N GLN A 670 -20.36 0.59 35.35
CA GLN A 670 -19.26 0.46 36.31
C GLN A 670 -17.93 0.18 35.57
N PRO A 671 -16.78 0.71 36.02
CA PRO A 671 -15.48 0.34 35.49
C PRO A 671 -15.14 -1.11 35.85
N VAL A 672 -14.52 -1.84 34.92
CA VAL A 672 -13.87 -3.14 35.17
C VAL A 672 -12.37 -2.92 35.37
N ASP A 673 -11.75 -2.17 34.47
CA ASP A 673 -10.39 -1.63 34.60
C ASP A 673 -10.42 -0.19 34.03
N PRO A 674 -10.03 0.85 34.79
CA PRO A 674 -10.10 2.24 34.33
C PRO A 674 -8.95 2.67 33.41
N GLN A 675 -7.94 1.82 33.19
CA GLN A 675 -6.75 2.13 32.38
C GLN A 675 -6.63 1.21 31.15
N GLN A 676 -6.99 -0.07 31.29
CA GLN A 676 -6.88 -1.08 30.24
C GLN A 676 -8.25 -1.55 29.71
N PRO A 677 -8.39 -1.84 28.41
CA PRO A 677 -7.39 -1.68 27.36
C PRO A 677 -7.05 -0.21 27.10
N SER A 678 -5.82 0.05 26.65
CA SER A 678 -5.47 1.42 26.23
C SER A 678 -6.35 1.86 25.06
N ARG A 679 -6.52 3.18 24.90
CA ARG A 679 -7.37 3.74 23.82
C ARG A 679 -6.97 3.28 22.41
N TRP A 680 -5.75 2.75 22.22
CA TRP A 680 -5.22 2.22 20.96
C TRP A 680 -5.42 0.70 20.79
N ARG A 681 -5.53 -0.03 21.91
CA ARG A 681 -5.80 -1.49 21.96
C ARG A 681 -7.23 -1.78 22.43
N TYR A 682 -8.15 -0.83 22.26
CA TYR A 682 -9.56 -0.89 22.68
C TYR A 682 -10.40 -2.06 22.10
N ARG A 683 -9.80 -2.87 21.22
CA ARG A 683 -10.38 -4.06 20.55
C ARG A 683 -9.58 -5.35 20.77
N SER A 684 -8.53 -5.28 21.58
CA SER A 684 -7.62 -6.40 21.89
C SER A 684 -8.03 -7.12 23.18
N TRP A 685 -9.33 -7.21 23.49
CA TRP A 685 -9.87 -7.88 24.68
C TRP A 685 -11.04 -8.82 24.33
N ALA A 686 -11.31 -9.80 25.19
CA ALA A 686 -12.44 -10.72 25.05
C ALA A 686 -12.93 -11.28 26.40
N PRO A 687 -14.25 -11.39 26.63
CA PRO A 687 -14.80 -12.14 27.77
C PRO A 687 -14.53 -13.64 27.61
N GLY A 688 -13.94 -14.25 28.63
CA GLY A 688 -13.55 -15.65 28.70
C GLY A 688 -14.42 -16.48 29.63
N ALA A 689 -13.92 -17.67 29.99
CA ALA A 689 -14.62 -18.57 30.90
C ALA A 689 -14.63 -18.01 32.34
N ARG A 690 -15.65 -18.37 33.13
CA ARG A 690 -15.76 -18.02 34.57
C ARG A 690 -15.71 -16.51 34.87
N GLY A 691 -16.12 -15.66 33.92
CA GLY A 691 -16.14 -14.19 34.07
C GLY A 691 -14.77 -13.50 33.91
N GLN A 692 -13.73 -14.24 33.50
CA GLN A 692 -12.42 -13.67 33.16
C GLN A 692 -12.52 -12.73 31.94
N VAL A 693 -11.68 -11.70 31.87
CA VAL A 693 -11.53 -10.85 30.69
C VAL A 693 -10.07 -10.87 30.24
N HIS A 694 -9.84 -11.51 29.11
CA HIS A 694 -8.54 -11.60 28.48
C HIS A 694 -8.22 -10.30 27.72
N TYR A 695 -6.96 -9.86 27.78
CA TYR A 695 -6.43 -8.70 27.06
C TYR A 695 -5.08 -9.06 26.43
N LEU A 696 -5.02 -8.98 25.10
CA LEU A 696 -3.83 -9.29 24.31
C LEU A 696 -2.96 -8.05 24.10
N SER A 697 -1.73 -8.17 24.60
CA SER A 697 -0.69 -7.16 24.58
C SER A 697 0.64 -7.76 24.08
N SER A 698 1.72 -7.02 24.22
CA SER A 698 3.08 -7.43 23.85
C SER A 698 4.06 -6.81 24.83
N THR A 699 5.09 -7.55 25.23
CA THR A 699 6.16 -7.10 26.12
C THR A 699 7.52 -7.24 25.42
N ASP A 700 8.58 -6.69 26.00
CA ASP A 700 9.95 -6.79 25.43
C ASP A 700 10.45 -8.24 25.29
N THR A 701 9.85 -9.18 26.02
CA THR A 701 10.19 -10.61 26.01
C THR A 701 9.12 -11.49 25.34
N CYS A 702 7.98 -10.92 24.92
CA CYS A 702 6.84 -11.68 24.40
C CYS A 702 6.03 -10.92 23.35
N ALA A 703 6.07 -11.41 22.10
CA ALA A 703 5.34 -10.83 20.98
C ALA A 703 3.79 -10.91 21.12
N THR A 704 3.26 -11.98 21.73
CA THR A 704 1.85 -12.12 22.10
C THR A 704 1.69 -12.51 23.55
N HIS A 705 1.38 -11.53 24.40
CA HIS A 705 1.12 -11.69 25.82
C HIS A 705 -0.39 -11.63 26.11
N ASP A 706 -0.90 -12.55 26.91
CA ASP A 706 -2.29 -12.56 27.41
C ASP A 706 -2.29 -12.14 28.88
N SER A 707 -3.21 -11.26 29.24
CA SER A 707 -3.37 -10.73 30.61
C SER A 707 -4.84 -10.73 31.00
N GLU A 708 -5.13 -11.11 32.24
CA GLU A 708 -6.49 -11.13 32.78
C GLU A 708 -6.77 -9.84 33.56
N LEU A 709 -7.70 -9.02 33.06
CA LEU A 709 -7.91 -7.65 33.54
C LEU A 709 -8.56 -7.56 34.94
N ARG A 710 -9.19 -8.63 35.44
CA ARG A 710 -9.83 -8.62 36.78
C ARG A 710 -8.91 -9.12 37.90
N GLY A 711 -7.86 -9.88 37.58
CA GLY A 711 -6.98 -10.57 38.52
C GLY A 711 -5.48 -10.30 38.36
N GLY A 712 -5.05 -9.65 37.27
CA GLY A 712 -3.67 -9.18 37.09
C GLY A 712 -2.65 -10.23 36.64
N ASP A 713 -3.05 -11.50 36.50
CA ASP A 713 -2.19 -12.56 35.97
C ASP A 713 -1.90 -12.36 34.47
N GLY A 714 -0.62 -12.48 34.08
CA GLY A 714 -0.14 -12.35 32.71
C GLY A 714 0.72 -13.54 32.26
N ARG A 715 0.59 -13.96 31.00
CA ARG A 715 1.33 -15.09 30.43
C ARG A 715 1.69 -14.87 28.96
N CYS A 716 2.86 -15.37 28.57
CA CYS A 716 3.27 -15.36 27.17
C CYS A 716 2.59 -16.50 26.38
N LEU A 717 1.86 -16.16 25.30
CA LEU A 717 1.31 -17.13 24.35
C LEU A 717 2.32 -17.47 23.25
N ASP A 718 3.07 -16.46 22.79
CA ASP A 718 4.07 -16.60 21.73
C ASP A 718 5.19 -15.56 21.91
N VAL A 719 6.44 -16.02 21.96
CA VAL A 719 7.62 -15.15 22.11
C VAL A 719 7.98 -14.41 20.82
N ALA A 720 7.59 -14.94 19.65
CA ALA A 720 8.07 -14.45 18.35
C ALA A 720 6.93 -13.97 17.42
N LYS A 721 5.75 -14.59 17.48
CA LYS A 721 4.61 -14.21 16.63
C LYS A 721 3.76 -13.14 17.31
N TYR A 722 3.60 -12.00 16.65
CA TYR A 722 2.64 -10.98 17.05
C TYR A 722 1.21 -11.38 16.68
N THR A 723 0.25 -11.03 17.54
CA THR A 723 -1.18 -11.14 17.26
C THR A 723 -1.68 -9.96 16.42
N THR A 724 -2.75 -10.16 15.65
CA THR A 724 -3.50 -9.04 15.09
C THR A 724 -4.08 -8.18 16.22
N ILE A 725 -4.04 -6.86 16.08
CA ILE A 725 -4.67 -5.94 17.06
C ILE A 725 -6.21 -5.88 16.95
N ASN A 726 -6.79 -6.52 15.92
CA ASN A 726 -8.20 -6.44 15.55
C ASN A 726 -8.95 -7.74 15.90
N GLY A 727 -9.37 -7.86 17.17
CA GLY A 727 -10.30 -8.89 17.60
C GLY A 727 -9.72 -10.31 17.73
N PHE A 728 -10.11 -10.96 18.81
CA PHE A 728 -9.95 -12.40 19.04
C PHE A 728 -11.16 -12.88 19.84
N SER A 729 -11.24 -14.16 20.16
CA SER A 729 -12.30 -14.69 21.02
C SER A 729 -11.81 -15.80 21.93
N VAL A 730 -12.61 -16.12 22.95
CA VAL A 730 -12.35 -17.20 23.91
C VAL A 730 -13.62 -18.02 24.03
N ASP A 731 -13.53 -19.34 23.94
CA ASP A 731 -14.67 -20.22 24.23
C ASP A 731 -14.93 -20.17 25.73
N GLN A 732 -16.03 -19.51 26.13
CA GLN A 732 -16.37 -19.27 27.53
C GLN A 732 -16.71 -20.54 28.33
N ARG A 733 -16.72 -21.72 27.69
CA ARG A 733 -16.85 -23.02 28.38
C ARG A 733 -15.50 -23.71 28.57
N SER A 734 -14.64 -23.70 27.55
CA SER A 734 -13.35 -24.43 27.58
C SER A 734 -12.14 -23.57 27.96
N GLY A 735 -12.26 -22.24 27.90
CA GLY A 735 -11.14 -21.31 28.09
C GLY A 735 -10.15 -21.29 26.93
N ALA A 736 -10.44 -21.98 25.81
CA ALA A 736 -9.58 -21.96 24.62
C ALA A 736 -9.64 -20.59 23.93
N LEU A 737 -8.48 -19.97 23.70
CA LEU A 737 -8.38 -18.73 22.95
C LEU A 737 -8.32 -19.04 21.44
N TYR A 738 -8.92 -18.18 20.63
CA TYR A 738 -8.88 -18.21 19.18
C TYR A 738 -8.30 -16.88 18.72
N VAL A 739 -7.08 -16.91 18.17
CA VAL A 739 -6.25 -15.73 17.88
C VAL A 739 -5.66 -15.84 16.47
N ALA A 740 -5.40 -14.69 15.85
CA ALA A 740 -4.70 -14.62 14.57
C ALA A 740 -3.24 -14.22 14.82
N LEU A 741 -2.30 -15.12 14.53
CA LEU A 741 -0.87 -14.94 14.77
C LEU A 741 -0.11 -14.75 13.46
N ALA A 742 0.91 -13.89 13.49
CA ALA A 742 1.78 -13.62 12.34
C ALA A 742 2.47 -14.90 11.85
N GLU A 743 2.34 -15.19 10.57
CA GLU A 743 3.07 -16.25 9.86
C GLU A 743 4.27 -15.66 9.12
N GLU A 744 4.03 -14.55 8.44
CA GLU A 744 5.03 -13.69 7.82
C GLU A 744 4.70 -12.25 8.19
N ASP A 745 5.65 -11.52 8.77
CA ASP A 745 5.50 -10.11 9.09
C ASP A 745 6.88 -9.45 9.11
N GLY A 746 6.89 -8.14 8.96
CA GLY A 746 8.08 -7.35 8.66
C GLY A 746 7.71 -6.18 7.77
N SER A 747 8.57 -5.16 7.73
CA SER A 747 8.30 -3.96 6.96
C SER A 747 9.57 -3.38 6.36
N SER A 748 9.42 -2.75 5.20
CA SER A 748 10.49 -2.18 4.41
C SER A 748 10.10 -0.78 3.95
N ILE A 749 11.08 0.10 3.73
CA ILE A 749 10.82 1.41 3.15
C ILE A 749 10.78 1.28 1.63
N ALA A 750 9.69 1.76 1.04
CA ALA A 750 9.52 1.96 -0.39
C ALA A 750 9.82 3.42 -0.76
N PHE A 751 10.23 3.64 -2.00
CA PHE A 751 10.46 4.95 -2.60
C PHE A 751 9.91 4.98 -4.03
N MET A 752 9.29 6.11 -4.40
CA MET A 752 8.81 6.38 -5.75
C MET A 752 8.83 7.88 -6.07
N PRO A 753 8.86 8.27 -7.36
CA PRO A 753 8.42 9.61 -7.74
C PRO A 753 6.96 9.80 -7.29
N LEU A 754 6.62 11.02 -6.87
CA LEU A 754 5.25 11.41 -6.55
C LEU A 754 4.40 11.32 -7.84
N PRO A 755 3.27 10.60 -7.85
CA PRO A 755 2.43 10.52 -9.05
C PRO A 755 1.94 11.91 -9.50
N GLU A 756 2.12 12.20 -10.79
CA GLU A 756 1.54 13.40 -11.40
C GLU A 756 0.02 13.43 -11.20
N ARG A 757 -0.53 14.64 -11.03
CA ARG A 757 -1.99 14.81 -10.94
C ARG A 757 -2.57 14.37 -12.27
N LEU A 758 -3.31 13.26 -12.30
CA LEU A 758 -4.11 12.87 -13.46
C LEU A 758 -5.10 14.01 -13.74
N ALA A 759 -4.77 14.84 -14.73
CA ALA A 759 -5.59 15.96 -15.11
C ALA A 759 -6.91 15.42 -15.66
N THR A 760 -7.99 15.58 -14.90
CA THR A 760 -9.34 15.27 -15.39
C THR A 760 -9.60 16.14 -16.63
N PRO A 761 -9.94 15.54 -17.80
CA PRO A 761 -10.02 16.29 -19.06
C PRO A 761 -11.11 17.38 -19.07
N LEU A 762 -11.99 17.38 -18.07
CA LEU A 762 -13.00 18.41 -17.81
C LEU A 762 -12.39 19.79 -17.48
N GLY A 763 -11.19 19.86 -16.88
CA GLY A 763 -10.56 21.14 -16.51
C GLY A 763 -10.20 22.00 -17.73
N VAL A 764 -9.74 21.38 -18.82
CA VAL A 764 -9.39 22.07 -20.07
C VAL A 764 -10.64 22.58 -20.78
N MET A 765 -11.71 21.78 -20.81
CA MET A 765 -13.01 22.17 -21.37
C MET A 765 -13.62 23.38 -20.62
N SER A 766 -13.55 23.39 -19.28
CA SER A 766 -14.09 24.50 -18.47
C SER A 766 -13.38 25.82 -18.76
N ASN A 767 -12.04 25.82 -18.80
CA ASN A 767 -11.27 27.02 -19.14
C ASN A 767 -11.51 27.48 -20.58
N LEU A 768 -11.66 26.55 -21.54
CA LEU A 768 -11.99 26.90 -22.92
C LEU A 768 -13.38 27.55 -23.03
N LEU A 769 -14.38 27.03 -22.31
CA LEU A 769 -15.74 27.59 -22.26
C LEU A 769 -15.78 28.98 -21.60
N ILE A 770 -14.97 29.23 -20.56
CA ILE A 770 -14.85 30.54 -19.92
C ILE A 770 -14.18 31.55 -20.87
N VAL A 771 -13.14 31.16 -21.59
CA VAL A 771 -12.49 32.02 -22.61
C VAL A 771 -13.42 32.30 -23.78
N LEU A 772 -14.15 31.30 -24.28
CA LEU A 772 -15.14 31.48 -25.35
C LEU A 772 -16.30 32.39 -24.91
N ARG A 773 -16.76 32.30 -23.66
CA ARG A 773 -17.75 33.25 -23.10
C ARG A 773 -17.24 34.69 -23.05
N LYS A 774 -15.95 34.91 -22.74
CA LYS A 774 -15.33 36.25 -22.74
C LYS A 774 -15.04 36.82 -24.14
N ILE A 775 -15.07 35.99 -25.18
CA ILE A 775 -14.94 36.43 -26.59
C ILE A 775 -16.32 36.69 -27.23
N ALA A 776 -17.39 36.14 -26.62
CA ALA A 776 -18.78 36.32 -27.05
C ALA A 776 -19.55 37.39 -26.24
N SER A 777 -18.86 38.15 -25.38
CA SER A 777 -19.36 39.28 -24.58
C SER A 777 -18.58 40.55 -24.88
#